data_AF-A0A7W8XXD7-F1
#
_entry.id   AF-A0A7W8XXD7-F1
#
_cell.length_a   1.000
_cell.length_b   1.000
_cell.length_c   1.000
_cell.angle_alpha   90.00
_cell.angle_beta   90.00
_cell.angle_gamma   90.00
#
_symmetry.space_group_name_H-M   'P 1'
#
loop_
_entity.id
_entity.type
_entity.pdbx_description
1 polymer ?
#
loop_
_entity_poly.entity_id
_entity_poly.type
_entity_poly.pdbx_seq_one_letter_code
_entity_poly.pdbx_strand_id
1 'polypeptide(L)'
;MEFFLGAFEKEWESRRAALLHERSLGRGKADAEEERWRRRGGGANALSPVRGFPGNSDRRTGTLARATERDGEPSMRSRFAALASGSQPAVVKMASFGGGGRLGAMITYVSRNGGVVVENERGEQLRGRDELSGVRGEWGHLMKNRAESRDIATFTVEVNGTFGEGGDVYEQSLALLKRGLGDRSFAYAIGPRREGTGRTIEGVAVLRDSNGERLTADKKASEIVQDRFDGGAERGETATFRFTGYGNGTDYGTSRLRGLVERHGGAVYDETGRAISDEKQAGDLVQQEWREQLHSRKPRDVMHLVLSARAGTDSEAFHAAARDFLAEEFVGFRYVFSLHDPSWDPKAEEAGGKRPHVHVHAIIAMRSDMGDRIETTIRTFRHWRVTMAEKARAHGINMEMTDRRDRASPAAYGRNQVRPTSRLGRTEHEGTSQSAQRRYDAKRSDHRRFARTGISRNYTDLAKREWEVLASQDSDERSANFAKDQVLRLELARIEDSPDVIAASEAEKSLSQFETYLVTLSNIVSEDEQMRHMSRSEFEAYEKRVEAALFQAERVMPPEQKASYEEIAVAAREHVDIRRELMKQAEQSEARSERVGADQIPTGDEVNQLWDDAVARHGLRTVEMANEILLEVEHFREAIDLADAGEFKSDRETLQASLDVALARAGELGASGNRLIREIAEVDEELRTAIESAERARQQRSEKGRGPDSAAAEVQVRADNDDRSDREEAPDRSHRDQPQEHSANAFPQRRAEATVDRNAGDTTGMDPAQQHIPRLEQLQREADERRERDQDDHER
;
A
#
# COMPACT_ATOMS: atom_id res chain seq x y z
N MET A 1 60.86 17.49 -39.84
CA MET A 1 60.24 18.82 -39.67
C MET A 1 59.09 18.62 -38.70
N GLU A 2 59.30 19.02 -37.45
CA GLU A 2 58.41 18.66 -36.34
C GLU A 2 57.37 19.76 -36.13
N PHE A 3 56.10 19.39 -35.98
CA PHE A 3 55.02 20.33 -35.66
C PHE A 3 54.78 20.36 -34.15
N PHE A 4 54.81 21.55 -33.57
CA PHE A 4 54.80 21.77 -32.12
C PHE A 4 53.40 21.51 -31.50
N LEU A 5 53.21 20.35 -30.89
CA LEU A 5 52.01 20.05 -30.08
C LEU A 5 51.93 20.88 -28.79
N GLY A 6 53.08 21.13 -28.13
CA GLY A 6 53.14 21.74 -26.80
C GLY A 6 52.82 23.24 -26.70
N ALA A 7 52.43 23.90 -27.80
CA ALA A 7 51.96 25.29 -27.77
C ALA A 7 50.48 25.38 -27.34
N PHE A 8 49.64 24.48 -27.87
CA PHE A 8 48.19 24.53 -27.68
C PHE A 8 47.78 24.17 -26.25
N GLU A 9 48.47 23.19 -25.64
CA GLU A 9 48.26 22.83 -24.23
C GLU A 9 48.59 23.99 -23.29
N LYS A 10 49.73 24.66 -23.46
CA LYS A 10 50.11 25.79 -22.61
C LYS A 10 49.17 26.98 -22.73
N GLU A 11 48.66 27.26 -23.92
CA GLU A 11 47.64 28.30 -24.09
C GLU A 11 46.29 27.89 -23.46
N TRP A 12 45.87 26.64 -23.63
CA TRP A 12 44.66 26.10 -23.00
C TRP A 12 44.75 26.11 -21.47
N GLU A 13 45.87 25.66 -20.89
CA GLU A 13 46.13 25.72 -19.45
C GLU A 13 46.15 27.16 -18.93
N SER A 14 46.75 28.10 -19.66
CA SER A 14 46.76 29.53 -19.29
C SER A 14 45.35 30.11 -19.28
N ARG A 15 44.54 29.85 -20.33
CA ARG A 15 43.14 30.28 -20.42
C ARG A 15 42.27 29.63 -19.32
N ARG A 16 42.50 28.34 -19.02
CA ARG A 16 41.85 27.60 -17.94
C ARG A 16 42.22 28.15 -16.56
N ALA A 17 43.49 28.49 -16.33
CA ALA A 17 43.95 29.10 -15.09
C ALA A 17 43.34 30.49 -14.90
N ALA A 18 43.27 31.31 -15.94
CA ALA A 18 42.59 32.62 -15.91
C ALA A 18 41.10 32.49 -15.54
N LEU A 19 40.36 31.60 -16.22
CA LEU A 19 38.94 31.34 -15.92
C LEU A 19 38.71 30.78 -14.51
N LEU A 20 39.60 29.92 -14.01
CA LEU A 20 39.51 29.41 -12.63
C LEU A 20 39.84 30.49 -11.60
N HIS A 21 40.79 31.38 -11.89
CA HIS A 21 41.12 32.52 -11.04
C HIS A 21 39.93 33.50 -10.97
N GLU A 22 39.39 33.91 -12.12
CA GLU A 22 38.20 34.75 -12.26
C GLU A 22 36.98 34.16 -11.52
N ARG A 23 36.72 32.86 -11.69
CA ARG A 23 35.65 32.14 -10.99
C ARG A 23 35.87 32.02 -9.48
N SER A 24 37.12 32.05 -9.00
CA SER A 24 37.42 31.97 -7.56
C SER A 24 37.13 33.29 -6.83
N LEU A 25 37.39 34.43 -7.48
CA LEU A 25 37.10 35.77 -6.96
C LEU A 25 35.60 35.98 -6.66
N GLY A 26 34.71 35.28 -7.37
CA GLY A 26 33.25 35.39 -7.20
C GLY A 26 32.60 34.48 -6.14
N ARG A 27 33.34 33.60 -5.45
CA ARG A 27 32.72 32.52 -4.62
C ARG A 27 33.12 32.42 -3.14
N GLY A 28 34.03 33.26 -2.65
CA GLY A 28 34.75 33.06 -1.38
C GLY A 28 34.00 33.02 -0.04
N LYS A 29 32.65 32.94 0.02
CA LYS A 29 31.89 32.83 1.30
C LYS A 29 30.66 31.92 1.31
N ALA A 30 29.96 31.70 0.19
CA ALA A 30 28.69 30.98 0.19
C ALA A 30 28.84 29.47 0.47
N ASP A 31 29.85 28.84 -0.13
CA ASP A 31 29.98 27.37 -0.12
C ASP A 31 30.21 26.79 1.29
N ALA A 32 30.79 27.58 2.22
CA ALA A 32 31.04 27.18 3.61
C ALA A 32 29.78 27.21 4.53
N GLU A 33 28.78 28.02 4.20
CA GLU A 33 27.45 27.93 4.84
C GLU A 33 26.58 26.88 4.17
N GLU A 34 26.66 26.74 2.84
CA GLU A 34 25.89 25.74 2.11
C GLU A 34 26.30 24.30 2.50
N GLU A 35 27.58 24.03 2.79
CA GLU A 35 28.01 22.73 3.31
C GLU A 35 27.45 22.41 4.71
N ARG A 36 27.15 23.43 5.53
CA ARG A 36 26.39 23.24 6.78
C ARG A 36 24.91 22.92 6.51
N TRP A 37 24.31 23.50 5.48
CA TRP A 37 22.94 23.16 5.07
C TRP A 37 22.83 21.77 4.43
N ARG A 38 23.85 21.29 3.70
CA ARG A 38 23.90 19.91 3.17
C ARG A 38 23.77 18.85 4.29
N ARG A 39 24.28 19.13 5.49
CA ARG A 39 24.13 18.27 6.69
C ARG A 39 22.76 18.34 7.37
N ARG A 40 21.82 19.17 6.88
CA ARG A 40 20.46 19.35 7.45
C ARG A 40 19.33 19.03 6.48
N GLY A 41 19.65 18.45 5.32
CA GLY A 41 18.70 18.03 4.27
C GLY A 41 18.36 16.54 4.32
N GLY A 42 18.01 16.01 5.50
CA GLY A 42 17.65 14.61 5.72
C GLY A 42 16.51 14.48 6.74
N GLY A 43 15.96 13.28 6.89
CA GLY A 43 14.82 12.99 7.78
C GLY A 43 15.12 13.26 9.26
N ALA A 44 14.06 13.50 10.04
CA ALA A 44 14.18 13.85 11.46
C ALA A 44 14.00 12.64 12.37
N ASN A 45 15.07 12.22 13.04
CA ASN A 45 15.13 12.20 14.51
C ASN A 45 16.49 11.72 15.04
N ALA A 46 17.09 12.52 15.92
CA ALA A 46 18.12 12.09 16.87
C ALA A 46 18.20 13.13 18.00
N LEU A 47 17.72 12.77 19.19
CA LEU A 47 17.86 13.59 20.39
C LEU A 47 19.18 13.26 21.10
N SER A 48 20.00 14.27 21.40
CA SER A 48 20.95 14.23 22.52
C SER A 48 21.39 15.66 22.90
N PRO A 49 21.68 15.91 24.19
CA PRO A 49 21.80 17.27 24.72
C PRO A 49 23.21 17.85 24.62
N VAL A 50 23.29 19.18 24.49
CA VAL A 50 24.53 19.94 24.76
C VAL A 50 24.20 21.06 25.75
N ARG A 51 25.03 21.17 26.79
CA ARG A 51 24.93 22.16 27.87
C ARG A 51 25.06 23.58 27.32
N GLY A 52 24.33 24.54 27.92
CA GLY A 52 24.47 25.95 27.61
C GLY A 52 25.57 26.65 28.42
N PHE A 53 25.95 27.84 27.95
CA PHE A 53 26.54 28.96 28.71
C PHE A 53 26.20 30.27 27.94
N PRO A 54 26.33 31.47 28.54
CA PRO A 54 25.28 32.47 28.39
C PRO A 54 25.62 33.58 27.40
N GLY A 55 24.62 34.42 27.12
CA GLY A 55 24.68 35.40 26.05
C GLY A 55 25.69 36.53 26.22
N ASN A 56 25.76 37.33 25.16
CA ASN A 56 25.62 38.76 25.36
C ASN A 56 24.61 39.33 24.35
N SER A 57 23.82 40.30 24.79
CA SER A 57 22.98 41.11 23.92
C SER A 57 23.79 42.32 23.45
N ASP A 58 23.83 42.59 22.15
CA ASP A 58 24.15 43.95 21.70
C ASP A 58 23.38 44.37 20.44
N ARG A 59 23.13 45.67 20.34
CA ARG A 59 22.20 46.28 19.38
C ARG A 59 22.92 46.65 18.09
N ARG A 60 22.55 46.03 16.98
CA ARG A 60 22.74 46.60 15.63
C ARG A 60 21.43 46.62 14.84
N THR A 61 20.56 47.54 15.24
CA THR A 61 19.45 48.02 14.41
C THR A 61 20.01 48.78 13.20
N GLY A 62 20.14 48.10 12.06
CA GLY A 62 20.57 48.71 10.80
C GLY A 62 20.84 47.68 9.71
N THR A 63 20.53 48.04 8.47
CA THR A 63 21.05 47.39 7.24
C THR A 63 20.70 45.90 7.03
N LEU A 64 19.45 45.51 7.32
CA LEU A 64 18.81 44.32 6.70
C LEU A 64 17.71 44.69 5.68
N ALA A 65 17.61 45.97 5.32
CA ALA A 65 16.67 46.49 4.32
C ALA A 65 17.19 46.44 2.87
N ARG A 66 18.34 45.79 2.60
CA ARG A 66 18.76 45.43 1.24
C ARG A 66 18.47 43.95 1.01
N ALA A 67 17.19 43.65 0.80
CA ALA A 67 16.80 42.37 0.21
C ALA A 67 17.54 42.20 -1.13
N THR A 68 17.91 40.97 -1.48
CA THR A 68 18.69 40.69 -2.69
C THR A 68 17.96 41.23 -3.92
N GLU A 69 18.48 42.30 -4.50
CA GLU A 69 18.37 42.56 -5.94
C GLU A 69 18.96 41.31 -6.60
N ARG A 70 18.09 40.53 -7.25
CA ARG A 70 18.48 39.35 -8.03
C ARG A 70 18.50 39.83 -9.46
N ASP A 71 19.66 39.75 -10.10
CA ASP A 71 19.81 40.23 -11.48
C ASP A 71 18.69 39.65 -12.37
N GLY A 72 17.96 40.54 -13.04
CA GLY A 72 16.82 40.23 -13.90
C GLY A 72 15.43 40.09 -13.22
N GLU A 73 15.28 39.90 -11.91
CA GLU A 73 13.93 39.75 -11.30
C GLU A 73 13.22 41.10 -11.10
N PRO A 74 12.06 41.37 -11.74
CA PRO A 74 11.33 42.62 -11.55
C PRO A 74 10.86 42.81 -10.10
N SER A 75 10.91 44.05 -9.62
CA SER A 75 10.51 44.41 -8.26
C SER A 75 9.07 43.98 -7.96
N MET A 76 8.76 43.63 -6.70
CA MET A 76 7.42 43.20 -6.32
C MET A 76 6.36 44.22 -6.78
N ARG A 77 6.63 45.52 -6.59
CA ARG A 77 5.83 46.64 -7.07
C ARG A 77 5.53 46.60 -8.57
N SER A 78 6.55 46.38 -9.40
CA SER A 78 6.40 46.29 -10.86
C SER A 78 5.51 45.12 -11.25
N ARG A 79 5.78 43.91 -10.69
CA ARG A 79 4.94 42.73 -10.89
C ARG A 79 3.50 42.97 -10.43
N PHE A 80 3.31 43.64 -9.29
CA PHE A 80 1.99 43.84 -8.69
C PHE A 80 1.17 44.89 -9.46
N ALA A 81 1.79 45.95 -9.97
CA ALA A 81 1.14 46.90 -10.88
C ALA A 81 0.71 46.21 -12.19
N ALA A 82 1.59 45.39 -12.77
CA ALA A 82 1.27 44.60 -13.97
C ALA A 82 0.14 43.59 -13.72
N LEU A 83 0.10 42.91 -12.57
CA LEU A 83 -0.99 42.02 -12.18
C LEU A 83 -2.32 42.77 -11.96
N ALA A 84 -2.27 43.96 -11.35
CA ALA A 84 -3.46 44.79 -11.12
C ALA A 84 -4.09 45.31 -12.43
N SER A 85 -3.26 45.61 -13.43
CA SER A 85 -3.69 45.94 -14.80
C SER A 85 -4.03 44.72 -15.68
N GLY A 86 -4.09 43.52 -15.09
CA GLY A 86 -4.62 42.31 -15.75
C GLY A 86 -3.60 41.37 -16.39
N SER A 87 -2.31 41.49 -16.05
CA SER A 87 -1.28 40.51 -16.48
C SER A 87 -1.51 39.13 -15.88
N GLN A 88 -1.09 38.08 -16.59
CA GLN A 88 -1.30 36.69 -16.20
C GLN A 88 -0.11 36.08 -15.43
N PRO A 89 -0.30 35.05 -14.59
CA PRO A 89 0.82 34.40 -13.89
C PRO A 89 1.63 33.49 -14.83
N ALA A 90 2.96 33.59 -14.78
CA ALA A 90 3.88 32.69 -15.48
C ALA A 90 3.91 31.30 -14.82
N VAL A 91 3.40 30.29 -15.52
CA VAL A 91 3.36 28.91 -15.04
C VAL A 91 4.42 28.07 -15.74
N VAL A 92 5.56 27.92 -15.06
CA VAL A 92 6.54 26.85 -15.34
C VAL A 92 6.39 25.73 -14.31
N LYS A 93 6.30 24.48 -14.77
CA LYS A 93 6.10 23.29 -13.93
C LYS A 93 6.88 22.09 -14.46
N MET A 94 7.73 21.47 -13.63
CA MET A 94 8.19 20.09 -13.90
C MET A 94 7.03 19.13 -13.62
N ALA A 95 6.71 18.28 -14.59
CA ALA A 95 5.64 17.28 -14.51
C ALA A 95 6.16 15.89 -14.13
N SER A 96 7.32 15.50 -14.66
CA SER A 96 7.98 14.22 -14.35
C SER A 96 9.48 14.23 -14.67
N PHE A 97 10.18 13.18 -14.22
CA PHE A 97 11.48 12.76 -14.74
C PHE A 97 11.38 11.35 -15.34
N GLY A 98 12.31 11.00 -16.22
CA GLY A 98 12.48 9.64 -16.74
C GLY A 98 13.95 9.25 -16.91
N GLY A 99 14.22 7.96 -17.08
CA GLY A 99 15.46 7.48 -17.69
C GLY A 99 15.34 7.38 -19.20
N GLY A 100 16.45 7.12 -19.88
CA GLY A 100 16.48 7.07 -21.36
C GLY A 100 15.49 6.11 -22.02
N GLY A 101 15.14 5.00 -21.36
CA GLY A 101 14.09 4.09 -21.84
C GLY A 101 12.71 4.73 -22.01
N ARG A 102 12.38 5.75 -21.20
CA ARG A 102 11.08 6.45 -21.26
C ARG A 102 11.02 7.58 -22.30
N LEU A 103 12.15 7.97 -22.90
CA LEU A 103 12.21 9.09 -23.84
C LEU A 103 11.23 8.93 -25.01
N GLY A 104 11.17 7.75 -25.62
CA GLY A 104 10.24 7.45 -26.73
C GLY A 104 8.78 7.67 -26.33
N ALA A 105 8.32 7.01 -25.26
CA ALA A 105 6.94 7.18 -24.76
C ALA A 105 6.62 8.63 -24.37
N MET A 106 7.59 9.36 -23.81
CA MET A 106 7.42 10.78 -23.47
C MET A 106 7.30 11.67 -24.71
N ILE A 107 8.04 11.39 -25.78
CA ILE A 107 7.89 12.07 -27.08
C ILE A 107 6.54 11.72 -27.73
N THR A 108 6.17 10.43 -27.79
CA THR A 108 4.87 9.95 -28.29
C THR A 108 3.68 10.60 -27.57
N TYR A 109 3.79 10.84 -26.26
CA TYR A 109 2.77 11.54 -25.48
C TYR A 109 2.59 13.00 -25.92
N VAL A 110 3.69 13.76 -26.01
CA VAL A 110 3.63 15.21 -26.34
C VAL A 110 3.38 15.47 -27.83
N SER A 111 3.72 14.53 -28.70
CA SER A 111 3.40 14.60 -30.13
C SER A 111 2.02 14.05 -30.48
N ARG A 112 1.24 13.57 -29.50
CA ARG A 112 -0.03 12.85 -29.73
C ARG A 112 0.11 11.74 -30.79
N ASN A 113 1.02 10.80 -30.56
CA ASN A 113 1.38 9.74 -31.50
C ASN A 113 1.99 10.20 -32.85
N GLY A 114 2.45 11.45 -32.94
CA GLY A 114 2.97 12.09 -34.16
C GLY A 114 1.97 13.00 -34.88
N GLY A 115 0.76 13.21 -34.33
CA GLY A 115 -0.27 14.09 -34.87
C GLY A 115 -0.11 15.59 -34.55
N VAL A 116 0.71 15.93 -33.55
CA VAL A 116 1.11 17.31 -33.21
C VAL A 116 2.60 17.48 -33.51
N VAL A 117 2.96 18.62 -34.12
CA VAL A 117 4.34 18.97 -34.50
C VAL A 117 5.20 19.13 -33.26
N VAL A 118 6.41 18.58 -33.32
CA VAL A 118 7.44 18.73 -32.27
C VAL A 118 8.58 19.56 -32.82
N GLU A 119 9.07 20.54 -32.08
CA GLU A 119 10.24 21.35 -32.45
C GLU A 119 11.43 21.01 -31.54
N ASN A 120 12.66 21.00 -32.05
CA ASN A 120 13.88 20.69 -31.27
C ASN A 120 14.74 21.93 -30.94
N GLU A 121 15.89 21.73 -30.27
CA GLU A 121 16.79 22.84 -29.92
C GLU A 121 17.40 23.61 -31.11
N ARG A 122 17.25 23.09 -32.33
CA ARG A 122 17.75 23.67 -33.59
C ARG A 122 16.65 24.39 -34.38
N GLY A 123 15.40 24.37 -33.90
CA GLY A 123 14.22 24.89 -34.61
C GLY A 123 13.71 23.96 -35.72
N GLU A 124 14.18 22.72 -35.78
CA GLU A 124 13.70 21.73 -36.76
C GLU A 124 12.32 21.20 -36.31
N GLN A 125 11.35 21.21 -37.21
CA GLN A 125 10.00 20.68 -36.96
C GLN A 125 9.91 19.20 -37.36
N LEU A 126 9.86 18.33 -36.36
CA LEU A 126 9.70 16.88 -36.50
C LEU A 126 8.20 16.50 -36.56
N ARG A 127 7.85 15.58 -37.47
CA ARG A 127 6.48 15.15 -37.76
C ARG A 127 6.38 13.64 -37.99
N GLY A 128 5.22 13.05 -37.67
CA GLY A 128 5.02 11.61 -37.82
C GLY A 128 5.84 10.77 -36.81
N ARG A 129 5.81 9.45 -36.94
CA ARG A 129 6.45 8.55 -35.97
C ARG A 129 7.94 8.33 -36.25
N ASP A 130 8.33 8.34 -37.52
CA ASP A 130 9.67 7.91 -37.95
C ASP A 130 10.74 8.94 -37.54
N GLU A 131 10.51 10.23 -37.81
CA GLU A 131 11.40 11.33 -37.40
C GLU A 131 11.53 11.40 -35.86
N LEU A 132 10.41 11.24 -35.14
CA LEU A 132 10.38 11.23 -33.67
C LEU A 132 11.11 10.01 -33.07
N SER A 133 11.18 8.89 -33.79
CA SER A 133 11.94 7.73 -33.34
C SER A 133 13.45 7.99 -33.33
N GLY A 134 13.96 8.82 -34.26
CA GLY A 134 15.36 9.18 -34.41
C GLY A 134 15.94 9.92 -33.19
N VAL A 135 15.13 10.74 -32.51
CA VAL A 135 15.52 11.50 -31.32
C VAL A 135 16.06 10.59 -30.20
N ARG A 136 15.50 9.38 -30.05
CA ARG A 136 15.99 8.40 -29.07
C ARG A 136 17.39 7.88 -29.41
N GLY A 137 17.72 7.78 -30.70
CA GLY A 137 19.06 7.45 -31.17
C GLY A 137 20.04 8.60 -30.94
N GLU A 138 19.67 9.82 -31.37
CA GLU A 138 20.51 11.02 -31.22
C GLU A 138 20.91 11.27 -29.75
N TRP A 139 20.01 11.06 -28.79
CA TRP A 139 20.28 11.35 -27.38
C TRP A 139 20.93 10.20 -26.61
N GLY A 140 21.29 9.09 -27.27
CA GLY A 140 21.69 7.84 -26.62
C GLY A 140 22.90 7.95 -25.67
N HIS A 141 23.86 8.83 -25.96
CA HIS A 141 25.06 9.11 -25.14
C HIS A 141 24.79 10.04 -23.94
N LEU A 142 23.71 10.81 -23.96
CA LEU A 142 23.30 11.67 -22.84
C LEU A 142 22.62 10.86 -21.74
N MET A 143 21.97 9.75 -22.11
CA MET A 143 21.30 8.84 -21.20
C MET A 143 22.32 8.02 -20.43
N LYS A 144 22.36 8.11 -19.09
CA LYS A 144 23.37 7.39 -18.29
C LYS A 144 23.10 5.89 -18.16
N ASN A 145 22.01 5.40 -18.74
CA ASN A 145 21.61 3.98 -18.83
C ASN A 145 21.74 3.18 -17.53
N ARG A 146 21.60 3.87 -16.39
CA ARG A 146 21.58 3.23 -15.07
C ARG A 146 20.19 2.66 -14.85
N ALA A 147 20.12 1.33 -14.73
CA ALA A 147 18.90 0.62 -14.37
C ALA A 147 18.27 1.20 -13.10
N GLU A 148 16.94 1.09 -13.00
CA GLU A 148 16.26 1.34 -11.73
C GLU A 148 16.75 0.32 -10.68
N SER A 149 16.80 0.71 -9.41
CA SER A 149 17.13 -0.25 -8.37
C SER A 149 16.03 -1.32 -8.27
N ARG A 150 16.43 -2.59 -8.35
CA ARG A 150 15.53 -3.71 -8.03
C ARG A 150 15.32 -3.67 -6.51
N ASP A 151 14.17 -3.18 -6.08
CA ASP A 151 13.85 -2.92 -4.66
C ASP A 151 13.05 -4.07 -4.05
N ILE A 152 12.13 -4.63 -4.83
CA ILE A 152 11.19 -5.67 -4.43
C ILE A 152 11.15 -6.72 -5.53
N ALA A 153 11.03 -7.99 -5.16
CA ALA A 153 10.77 -9.10 -6.07
C ALA A 153 9.53 -9.90 -5.68
N THR A 154 8.91 -10.55 -6.66
CA THR A 154 8.02 -11.69 -6.42
C THR A 154 8.83 -12.98 -6.47
N PHE A 155 8.44 -13.95 -5.67
CA PHE A 155 9.07 -15.27 -5.63
C PHE A 155 8.02 -16.39 -5.54
N THR A 156 8.48 -17.60 -5.85
CA THR A 156 7.74 -18.87 -5.68
C THR A 156 8.66 -19.88 -5.02
N VAL A 157 8.12 -20.65 -4.07
CA VAL A 157 8.75 -21.87 -3.54
C VAL A 157 7.85 -23.06 -3.81
N GLU A 158 8.38 -24.13 -4.39
CA GLU A 158 7.71 -25.42 -4.49
C GLU A 158 8.30 -26.37 -3.46
N VAL A 159 7.49 -26.84 -2.51
CA VAL A 159 7.92 -27.76 -1.45
C VAL A 159 7.42 -29.16 -1.78
N ASN A 160 8.34 -30.13 -1.93
CA ASN A 160 8.00 -31.54 -2.07
C ASN A 160 8.06 -32.22 -0.69
N GLY A 161 7.00 -32.95 -0.35
CA GLY A 161 6.81 -33.58 0.95
C GLY A 161 5.61 -32.99 1.70
N THR A 162 5.14 -33.72 2.71
CA THR A 162 4.29 -33.17 3.75
C THR A 162 5.18 -32.43 4.75
N PHE A 163 4.79 -31.20 5.11
CA PHE A 163 5.18 -30.61 6.39
C PHE A 163 4.84 -31.60 7.52
N GLY A 164 5.68 -31.65 8.57
CA GLY A 164 5.70 -32.76 9.52
C GLY A 164 4.34 -33.02 10.19
N GLU A 165 3.96 -34.29 10.36
CA GLU A 165 2.71 -34.69 11.01
C GLU A 165 2.68 -34.15 12.46
N GLY A 166 1.89 -33.08 12.68
CA GLY A 166 1.73 -32.39 13.96
C GLY A 166 2.29 -30.96 14.03
N GLY A 167 3.04 -30.48 13.04
CA GLY A 167 3.58 -29.10 13.03
C GLY A 167 2.73 -28.12 12.21
N ASP A 168 2.70 -26.85 12.61
CA ASP A 168 2.02 -25.80 11.83
C ASP A 168 2.69 -25.55 10.47
N VAL A 169 1.86 -25.46 9.44
CA VAL A 169 2.24 -25.21 8.05
C VAL A 169 2.74 -23.78 7.84
N TYR A 170 2.25 -22.80 8.61
CA TYR A 170 2.74 -21.42 8.54
C TYR A 170 4.11 -21.28 9.22
N GLU A 171 4.29 -21.80 10.44
CA GLU A 171 5.59 -21.77 11.14
C GLU A 171 6.71 -22.43 10.31
N GLN A 172 6.48 -23.64 9.80
CA GLN A 172 7.45 -24.35 8.95
C GLN A 172 7.77 -23.56 7.66
N SER A 173 6.76 -22.96 7.03
CA SER A 173 6.95 -22.09 5.86
C SER A 173 7.73 -20.81 6.21
N LEU A 174 7.47 -20.21 7.37
CA LEU A 174 8.13 -18.99 7.84
C LEU A 174 9.61 -19.25 8.16
N ALA A 175 9.92 -20.38 8.80
CA ALA A 175 11.28 -20.84 9.07
C ALA A 175 12.05 -21.10 7.76
N LEU A 176 11.44 -21.80 6.81
CA LEU A 176 11.98 -22.03 5.46
C LEU A 176 12.30 -20.70 4.74
N LEU A 177 11.38 -19.74 4.72
CA LEU A 177 11.59 -18.44 4.07
C LEU A 177 12.70 -17.63 4.75
N LYS A 178 12.72 -17.58 6.09
CA LYS A 178 13.77 -16.89 6.87
C LYS A 178 15.15 -17.48 6.61
N ARG A 179 15.27 -18.81 6.45
CA ARG A 179 16.54 -19.50 6.11
C ARG A 179 17.18 -18.97 4.82
N GLY A 180 16.40 -18.66 3.78
CA GLY A 180 16.92 -18.19 2.49
C GLY A 180 16.94 -16.67 2.29
N LEU A 181 15.88 -15.97 2.69
CA LEU A 181 15.76 -14.51 2.52
C LEU A 181 16.52 -13.73 3.61
N GLY A 182 16.70 -14.34 4.79
CA GLY A 182 17.38 -13.75 5.94
C GLY A 182 16.50 -12.72 6.66
N ASP A 183 17.11 -11.60 7.04
CA ASP A 183 16.51 -10.44 7.72
C ASP A 183 15.77 -9.47 6.78
N ARG A 184 15.40 -9.92 5.58
CA ARG A 184 14.62 -9.14 4.61
C ARG A 184 13.14 -9.20 4.96
N SER A 185 12.44 -8.07 4.89
CA SER A 185 10.98 -8.08 4.97
C SER A 185 10.36 -8.78 3.76
N PHE A 186 9.32 -9.58 4.00
CA PHE A 186 8.58 -10.28 2.97
C PHE A 186 7.16 -10.60 3.42
N ALA A 187 6.24 -10.71 2.47
CA ALA A 187 4.91 -11.22 2.70
C ALA A 187 4.59 -12.36 1.72
N TYR A 188 3.91 -13.39 2.19
CA TYR A 188 3.76 -14.66 1.50
C TYR A 188 2.39 -15.29 1.75
N ALA A 189 1.99 -16.19 0.84
CA ALA A 189 0.76 -16.94 0.88
C ALA A 189 1.05 -18.41 0.58
N ILE A 190 0.36 -19.33 1.26
CA ILE A 190 0.53 -20.77 1.06
C ILE A 190 -0.66 -21.31 0.27
N GLY A 191 -0.38 -22.00 -0.83
CA GLY A 191 -1.37 -22.72 -1.64
C GLY A 191 -1.08 -24.22 -1.72
N PRO A 192 -2.09 -25.04 -2.08
CA PRO A 192 -1.83 -26.39 -2.57
C PRO A 192 -1.03 -26.32 -3.88
N ARG A 193 -0.12 -27.27 -4.10
CA ARG A 193 0.56 -27.38 -5.40
C ARG A 193 -0.45 -27.86 -6.46
N ARG A 194 -0.25 -27.45 -7.71
CA ARG A 194 -1.14 -27.82 -8.83
C ARG A 194 -1.12 -29.32 -9.15
N GLU A 195 -0.04 -30.02 -8.80
CA GLU A 195 0.16 -31.45 -9.02
C GLU A 195 0.85 -32.07 -7.79
N GLY A 196 0.33 -33.20 -7.30
CA GLY A 196 0.86 -33.92 -6.14
C GLY A 196 0.47 -33.33 -4.77
N THR A 197 0.97 -33.95 -3.70
CA THR A 197 0.66 -33.62 -2.28
C THR A 197 1.47 -32.44 -1.70
N GLY A 198 2.31 -31.80 -2.52
CA GLY A 198 3.18 -30.71 -2.08
C GLY A 198 2.46 -29.37 -1.85
N ARG A 199 3.21 -28.39 -1.33
CA ARG A 199 2.74 -27.01 -1.16
C ARG A 199 3.46 -26.06 -2.11
N THR A 200 2.81 -24.93 -2.42
CA THR A 200 3.41 -23.83 -3.18
C THR A 200 3.28 -22.56 -2.37
N ILE A 201 4.41 -21.87 -2.15
CA ILE A 201 4.44 -20.57 -1.48
C ILE A 201 4.63 -19.50 -2.55
N GLU A 202 3.68 -18.58 -2.69
CA GLU A 202 3.85 -17.35 -3.48
C GLU A 202 4.17 -16.19 -2.54
N GLY A 203 5.04 -15.26 -2.95
CA GLY A 203 5.36 -14.12 -2.08
C GLY A 203 6.02 -12.93 -2.75
N VAL A 204 6.19 -11.88 -1.95
CA VAL A 204 6.76 -10.59 -2.29
C VAL A 204 7.81 -10.24 -1.23
N ALA A 205 9.07 -10.01 -1.64
CA ALA A 205 10.19 -9.73 -0.73
C ALA A 205 10.91 -8.44 -1.07
N VAL A 206 11.33 -7.69 -0.04
CA VAL A 206 12.29 -6.59 -0.15
C VAL A 206 13.67 -7.17 -0.44
N LEU A 207 14.35 -6.68 -1.48
CA LEU A 207 15.60 -7.28 -1.96
C LEU A 207 16.85 -6.85 -1.16
N ARG A 208 16.76 -5.75 -0.42
CA ARG A 208 17.81 -5.22 0.45
C ARG A 208 17.59 -5.66 1.89
N ASP A 209 18.62 -6.19 2.54
CA ASP A 209 18.60 -6.46 3.99
C ASP A 209 18.92 -5.23 4.85
N SER A 210 18.99 -5.39 6.17
CA SER A 210 19.34 -4.31 7.11
C SER A 210 20.75 -3.76 6.84
N ASN A 211 21.73 -4.65 6.70
CA ASN A 211 23.14 -4.37 6.40
C ASN A 211 23.32 -3.60 5.09
N GLY A 212 22.49 -3.89 4.09
CA GLY A 212 22.40 -3.22 2.81
C GLY A 212 22.87 -4.00 1.60
N GLU A 213 23.16 -5.30 1.75
CA GLU A 213 23.33 -6.21 0.62
C GLU A 213 22.00 -6.35 -0.12
N ARG A 214 22.06 -6.40 -1.46
CA ARG A 214 20.89 -6.41 -2.32
C ARG A 214 20.92 -7.58 -3.29
N LEU A 215 19.96 -8.48 -3.15
CA LEU A 215 19.71 -9.55 -4.11
C LEU A 215 19.28 -8.95 -5.45
N THR A 216 19.75 -9.53 -6.56
CA THR A 216 19.47 -9.01 -7.90
C THR A 216 18.17 -9.55 -8.51
N ALA A 217 17.44 -10.46 -7.85
CA ALA A 217 16.17 -11.03 -8.31
C ALA A 217 16.20 -11.69 -9.72
N ASP A 218 17.36 -12.20 -10.13
CA ASP A 218 17.54 -12.97 -11.35
C ASP A 218 17.84 -14.45 -11.04
N LYS A 219 18.26 -15.23 -12.05
CA LYS A 219 18.61 -16.64 -11.88
C LYS A 219 19.74 -16.83 -10.85
N LYS A 220 20.75 -15.97 -10.83
CA LYS A 220 21.87 -16.07 -9.88
C LYS A 220 21.44 -15.70 -8.46
N ALA A 221 20.58 -14.70 -8.31
CA ALA A 221 19.97 -14.43 -7.01
C ALA A 221 19.06 -15.58 -6.52
N SER A 222 18.40 -16.29 -7.44
CA SER A 222 17.60 -17.47 -7.10
C SER A 222 18.49 -18.64 -6.66
N GLU A 223 19.61 -18.87 -7.36
CA GLU A 223 20.64 -19.86 -6.97
C GLU A 223 21.20 -19.55 -5.58
N ILE A 224 21.56 -18.30 -5.27
CA ILE A 224 22.06 -17.89 -3.94
C ILE A 224 21.03 -18.13 -2.82
N VAL A 225 19.72 -18.04 -3.11
CA VAL A 225 18.67 -18.35 -2.12
C VAL A 225 18.41 -19.86 -2.02
N GLN A 226 18.53 -20.60 -3.13
CA GLN A 226 18.48 -22.06 -3.15
C GLN A 226 19.63 -22.67 -2.33
N ASP A 227 20.87 -22.21 -2.52
CA ASP A 227 22.05 -22.67 -1.76
C ASP A 227 21.85 -22.52 -0.24
N ARG A 228 21.13 -21.48 0.19
CA ARG A 228 20.76 -21.23 1.60
C ARG A 228 19.64 -22.16 2.09
N PHE A 229 18.67 -22.52 1.24
CA PHE A 229 17.66 -23.52 1.57
C PHE A 229 18.29 -24.90 1.74
N ASP A 230 19.12 -25.31 0.78
CA ASP A 230 19.75 -26.64 0.73
C ASP A 230 20.80 -26.81 1.84
N GLY A 231 21.57 -25.76 2.13
CA GLY A 231 22.64 -25.77 3.15
C GLY A 231 22.17 -25.93 4.60
N GLY A 232 20.87 -25.96 4.86
CA GLY A 232 20.28 -26.22 6.18
C GLY A 232 19.15 -27.25 6.17
N ALA A 233 19.09 -28.12 5.16
CA ALA A 233 18.08 -29.16 5.07
C ALA A 233 18.41 -30.37 5.96
N GLU A 234 17.59 -30.63 6.97
CA GLU A 234 17.51 -31.95 7.58
C GLU A 234 16.84 -32.94 6.60
N ARG A 235 17.02 -34.25 6.82
CA ARG A 235 16.74 -35.30 5.83
C ARG A 235 15.23 -35.55 5.61
N GLY A 236 14.58 -34.72 4.82
CA GLY A 236 13.22 -34.98 4.33
C GLY A 236 12.70 -33.98 3.31
N GLU A 237 12.84 -32.68 3.60
CA GLU A 237 12.30 -31.62 2.76
C GLU A 237 13.15 -31.37 1.50
N THR A 238 12.49 -31.20 0.35
CA THR A 238 13.15 -30.61 -0.83
C THR A 238 12.32 -29.44 -1.35
N ALA A 239 12.85 -28.22 -1.19
CA ALA A 239 12.19 -26.98 -1.54
C ALA A 239 12.92 -26.28 -2.69
N THR A 240 12.22 -25.94 -3.77
CA THR A 240 12.78 -25.25 -4.95
C THR A 240 12.39 -23.79 -4.96
N PHE A 241 13.34 -22.88 -4.82
CA PHE A 241 13.15 -21.42 -4.82
C PHE A 241 13.32 -20.80 -6.22
N ARG A 242 12.51 -19.78 -6.55
CA ARG A 242 12.68 -18.96 -7.75
C ARG A 242 12.15 -17.53 -7.57
N PHE A 243 12.93 -16.53 -7.99
CA PHE A 243 12.38 -15.18 -8.24
C PHE A 243 11.60 -15.15 -9.56
N THR A 244 10.34 -14.72 -9.52
CA THR A 244 9.41 -14.69 -10.67
C THR A 244 9.28 -13.32 -11.33
N GLY A 245 9.76 -12.26 -10.68
CA GLY A 245 9.74 -10.90 -11.21
C GLY A 245 10.31 -9.89 -10.21
N TYR A 246 10.61 -8.67 -10.68
CA TYR A 246 11.12 -7.60 -9.83
C TYR A 246 10.60 -6.21 -10.25
N GLY A 247 10.79 -5.23 -9.38
CA GLY A 247 10.44 -3.83 -9.64
C GLY A 247 11.07 -2.83 -8.68
N ASN A 248 10.66 -1.57 -8.82
CA ASN A 248 11.19 -0.42 -8.09
C ASN A 248 10.09 0.37 -7.38
N GLY A 249 10.36 0.80 -6.15
CA GLY A 249 9.49 1.68 -5.37
C GLY A 249 8.28 1.00 -4.74
N THR A 250 7.63 1.74 -3.83
CA THR A 250 6.47 1.26 -3.08
C THR A 250 5.26 1.00 -3.97
N ASP A 251 5.08 1.76 -5.07
CA ASP A 251 3.99 1.54 -6.04
C ASP A 251 4.00 0.11 -6.62
N TYR A 252 5.18 -0.45 -6.92
CA TYR A 252 5.32 -1.83 -7.38
C TYR A 252 5.02 -2.82 -6.26
N GLY A 253 5.54 -2.59 -5.05
CA GLY A 253 5.30 -3.46 -3.91
C GLY A 253 3.83 -3.52 -3.52
N THR A 254 3.16 -2.37 -3.40
CA THR A 254 1.73 -2.27 -3.12
C THR A 254 0.91 -3.01 -4.18
N SER A 255 1.22 -2.83 -5.47
CA SER A 255 0.54 -3.56 -6.55
C SER A 255 0.74 -5.08 -6.45
N ARG A 256 1.95 -5.56 -6.16
CA ARG A 256 2.23 -7.01 -6.08
C ARG A 256 1.63 -7.66 -4.84
N LEU A 257 1.67 -6.97 -3.70
CA LEU A 257 1.12 -7.49 -2.45
C LEU A 257 -0.41 -7.47 -2.44
N ARG A 258 -1.05 -6.42 -2.97
CA ARG A 258 -2.51 -6.38 -3.17
C ARG A 258 -2.98 -7.52 -4.07
N GLY A 259 -2.31 -7.73 -5.20
CA GLY A 259 -2.64 -8.86 -6.07
C GLY A 259 -2.39 -10.23 -5.41
N LEU A 260 -1.46 -10.34 -4.45
CA LEU A 260 -1.28 -11.58 -3.67
C LEU A 260 -2.45 -11.78 -2.70
N VAL A 261 -2.85 -10.75 -1.96
CA VAL A 261 -4.03 -10.74 -1.08
C VAL A 261 -5.30 -11.10 -1.85
N GLU A 262 -5.51 -10.51 -3.02
CA GLU A 262 -6.60 -10.80 -3.94
C GLU A 262 -6.60 -12.27 -4.40
N ARG A 263 -5.46 -12.78 -4.90
CA ARG A 263 -5.34 -14.18 -5.38
C ARG A 263 -5.55 -15.23 -4.28
N HIS A 264 -5.24 -14.90 -3.03
CA HIS A 264 -5.31 -15.83 -1.90
C HIS A 264 -6.43 -15.49 -0.90
N GLY A 265 -7.37 -14.61 -1.27
CA GLY A 265 -8.56 -14.30 -0.45
C GLY A 265 -8.26 -13.76 0.95
N GLY A 266 -7.14 -13.05 1.13
CA GLY A 266 -6.68 -12.58 2.44
C GLY A 266 -5.78 -13.52 3.23
N ALA A 267 -5.54 -14.76 2.76
CA ALA A 267 -4.62 -15.70 3.40
C ALA A 267 -3.13 -15.39 3.08
N VAL A 268 -2.68 -14.21 3.52
CA VAL A 268 -1.32 -13.68 3.32
C VAL A 268 -0.75 -13.26 4.68
N TYR A 269 0.53 -13.53 4.91
CA TYR A 269 1.22 -13.27 6.17
C TYR A 269 2.57 -12.59 5.92
N ASP A 270 3.05 -11.74 6.84
CA ASP A 270 4.36 -11.11 6.75
C ASP A 270 5.49 -11.91 7.46
N GLU A 271 6.72 -11.38 7.45
CA GLU A 271 7.86 -12.02 8.11
C GLU A 271 7.75 -12.15 9.64
N THR A 272 6.75 -11.50 10.26
CA THR A 272 6.44 -11.56 11.69
C THR A 272 5.29 -12.51 12.02
N GLY A 273 4.60 -13.05 11.01
CA GLY A 273 3.40 -13.89 11.18
C GLY A 273 2.08 -13.10 11.23
N ARG A 274 2.13 -11.77 11.12
CA ARG A 274 0.93 -10.93 11.05
C ARG A 274 0.19 -11.15 9.73
N ALA A 275 -1.11 -11.41 9.81
CA ALA A 275 -1.99 -11.56 8.66
C ALA A 275 -2.20 -10.23 7.90
N ILE A 276 -2.43 -10.34 6.59
CA ILE A 276 -2.68 -9.23 5.66
C ILE A 276 -3.96 -9.55 4.87
N SER A 277 -5.11 -9.34 5.50
CA SER A 277 -6.40 -9.80 4.97
C SER A 277 -6.98 -8.91 3.86
N ASP A 278 -6.52 -7.66 3.71
CA ASP A 278 -7.11 -6.71 2.76
C ASP A 278 -6.11 -5.83 1.97
N GLU A 279 -6.59 -5.21 0.89
CA GLU A 279 -5.82 -4.32 0.01
C GLU A 279 -5.26 -3.06 0.70
N LYS A 280 -5.92 -2.57 1.75
CA LYS A 280 -5.48 -1.41 2.52
C LYS A 280 -4.31 -1.81 3.40
N GLN A 281 -4.37 -2.92 4.13
CA GLN A 281 -3.25 -3.49 4.90
C GLN A 281 -2.03 -3.75 4.00
N ALA A 282 -2.24 -4.39 2.84
CA ALA A 282 -1.19 -4.57 1.82
C ALA A 282 -0.61 -3.25 1.28
N GLY A 283 -1.43 -2.19 1.22
CA GLY A 283 -0.97 -0.85 0.89
C GLY A 283 -0.14 -0.21 2.01
N ASP A 284 -0.63 -0.30 3.25
CA ASP A 284 -0.03 0.30 4.43
C ASP A 284 1.31 -0.34 4.78
N LEU A 285 1.43 -1.67 4.79
CA LEU A 285 2.70 -2.37 5.03
C LEU A 285 3.82 -1.84 4.11
N VAL A 286 3.55 -1.76 2.80
CA VAL A 286 4.56 -1.33 1.82
C VAL A 286 4.83 0.18 1.89
N GLN A 287 3.81 1.01 2.12
CA GLN A 287 3.95 2.47 2.09
C GLN A 287 4.41 3.08 3.41
N GLN A 288 4.19 2.41 4.55
CA GLN A 288 4.53 2.87 5.89
C GLN A 288 5.78 2.16 6.45
N GLU A 289 5.92 0.85 6.27
CA GLU A 289 6.99 0.05 6.91
C GLU A 289 8.14 -0.26 5.94
N TRP A 290 7.87 -0.93 4.81
CA TRP A 290 8.94 -1.33 3.87
C TRP A 290 9.58 -0.13 3.14
N ARG A 291 8.89 1.02 3.08
CA ARG A 291 9.26 2.23 2.32
C ARG A 291 10.71 2.65 2.52
N GLU A 292 11.20 2.66 3.76
CA GLU A 292 12.53 3.15 4.08
C GLU A 292 13.63 2.16 3.66
N GLN A 293 13.34 0.85 3.76
CA GLN A 293 14.25 -0.24 3.37
C GLN A 293 14.58 -0.22 1.87
N LEU A 294 13.63 0.19 1.01
CA LEU A 294 13.76 0.08 -0.44
C LEU A 294 14.95 0.89 -1.00
N HIS A 295 15.27 2.05 -0.42
CA HIS A 295 16.26 3.01 -0.93
C HIS A 295 16.15 3.31 -2.44
N SER A 296 14.93 3.41 -2.96
CA SER A 296 14.59 3.44 -4.39
C SER A 296 15.35 4.49 -5.21
N ARG A 297 15.94 4.05 -6.33
CA ARG A 297 16.68 4.89 -7.28
C ARG A 297 16.17 4.66 -8.70
N LYS A 298 15.43 5.63 -9.23
CA LYS A 298 15.12 5.73 -10.67
C LYS A 298 16.09 6.70 -11.35
N PRO A 299 16.53 6.42 -12.60
CA PRO A 299 17.31 7.36 -13.39
C PRO A 299 16.51 8.65 -13.66
N ARG A 300 17.25 9.75 -13.84
CA ARG A 300 16.72 11.08 -14.21
C ARG A 300 17.60 11.62 -15.32
N ASP A 301 17.49 10.98 -16.47
CA ASP A 301 18.23 11.31 -17.69
C ASP A 301 17.44 12.30 -18.55
N VAL A 302 16.11 12.35 -18.39
CA VAL A 302 15.21 13.33 -19.03
C VAL A 302 14.25 13.96 -18.01
N MET A 303 13.85 15.20 -18.28
CA MET A 303 12.84 15.96 -17.53
C MET A 303 11.68 16.33 -18.45
N HIS A 304 10.46 16.27 -17.91
CA HIS A 304 9.26 16.80 -18.56
C HIS A 304 8.91 18.16 -17.93
N LEU A 305 9.08 19.24 -18.68
CA LEU A 305 8.69 20.58 -18.32
C LEU A 305 7.37 20.95 -19.01
N VAL A 306 6.55 21.76 -18.34
CA VAL A 306 5.28 22.27 -18.86
C VAL A 306 5.24 23.77 -18.62
N LEU A 307 4.94 24.50 -19.70
CA LEU A 307 4.70 25.95 -19.71
C LEU A 307 3.21 26.14 -20.04
N SER A 308 2.50 27.06 -19.38
CA SER A 308 1.10 27.33 -19.73
C SER A 308 0.69 28.77 -19.51
N ALA A 309 -0.12 29.30 -20.43
CA ALA A 309 -0.75 30.61 -20.34
C ALA A 309 -2.23 30.49 -19.90
N ARG A 310 -2.95 31.62 -19.81
CA ARG A 310 -4.40 31.67 -19.59
C ARG A 310 -5.18 31.34 -20.87
N ALA A 311 -6.44 30.97 -20.70
CA ALA A 311 -7.39 30.86 -21.80
C ALA A 311 -7.46 32.17 -22.61
N GLY A 312 -7.50 32.06 -23.95
CA GLY A 312 -7.48 33.22 -24.84
C GLY A 312 -6.16 33.98 -24.89
N THR A 313 -5.03 33.36 -24.51
CA THR A 313 -3.70 33.87 -24.88
C THR A 313 -3.38 33.42 -26.31
N ASP A 314 -2.82 34.32 -27.11
CA ASP A 314 -2.30 34.01 -28.45
C ASP A 314 -1.31 32.83 -28.41
N SER A 315 -1.57 31.80 -29.21
CA SER A 315 -0.81 30.56 -29.19
C SER A 315 0.47 30.60 -30.03
N GLU A 316 0.56 31.45 -31.06
CA GLU A 316 1.80 31.64 -31.84
C GLU A 316 2.81 32.48 -31.05
N ALA A 317 2.36 33.58 -30.46
CA ALA A 317 3.17 34.42 -29.57
C ALA A 317 3.62 33.64 -28.31
N PHE A 318 2.76 32.77 -27.76
CA PHE A 318 3.16 31.92 -26.64
C PHE A 318 4.16 30.83 -27.06
N HIS A 319 4.04 30.30 -28.28
CA HIS A 319 5.01 29.35 -28.83
C HIS A 319 6.38 30.00 -29.05
N ALA A 320 6.42 31.24 -29.57
CA ALA A 320 7.66 32.01 -29.71
C ALA A 320 8.29 32.34 -28.35
N ALA A 321 7.51 32.79 -27.37
CA ALA A 321 7.99 33.02 -26.01
C ALA A 321 8.52 31.75 -25.33
N ALA A 322 7.92 30.59 -25.62
CA ALA A 322 8.39 29.29 -25.13
C ALA A 322 9.70 28.86 -25.79
N ARG A 323 9.87 29.08 -27.10
CA ARG A 323 11.11 28.82 -27.85
C ARG A 323 12.27 29.62 -27.24
N ASP A 324 12.11 30.93 -27.09
CA ASP A 324 13.15 31.81 -26.56
C ASP A 324 13.51 31.47 -25.12
N PHE A 325 12.50 31.12 -24.30
CA PHE A 325 12.70 30.64 -22.94
C PHE A 325 13.53 29.35 -22.90
N LEU A 326 13.23 28.37 -23.77
CA LEU A 326 13.96 27.10 -23.82
C LEU A 326 15.39 27.29 -24.32
N ALA A 327 15.59 28.14 -25.34
CA ALA A 327 16.91 28.42 -25.92
C ALA A 327 17.87 29.10 -24.93
N GLU A 328 17.35 29.97 -24.05
CA GLU A 328 18.15 30.66 -23.02
C GLU A 328 18.46 29.76 -21.82
N GLU A 329 17.44 29.10 -21.24
CA GLU A 329 17.58 28.32 -20.00
C GLU A 329 18.22 26.95 -20.19
N PHE A 330 18.16 26.40 -21.41
CA PHE A 330 18.67 25.07 -21.75
C PHE A 330 19.74 25.13 -22.86
N VAL A 331 20.44 26.25 -22.99
CA VAL A 331 21.59 26.41 -23.89
C VAL A 331 22.60 25.27 -23.72
N GLY A 332 22.92 24.57 -24.82
CA GLY A 332 23.83 23.41 -24.83
C GLY A 332 23.24 22.09 -24.29
N PHE A 333 21.96 22.06 -23.92
CA PHE A 333 21.21 20.84 -23.64
C PHE A 333 20.31 20.51 -24.83
N ARG A 334 20.01 19.21 -25.02
CA ARG A 334 19.09 18.76 -26.07
C ARG A 334 17.67 18.77 -25.55
N TYR A 335 16.74 19.26 -26.35
CA TYR A 335 15.32 19.30 -25.99
C TYR A 335 14.41 19.19 -27.20
N VAL A 336 13.20 18.70 -26.96
CA VAL A 336 12.09 18.71 -27.92
C VAL A 336 10.83 19.20 -27.24
N PHE A 337 10.02 20.02 -27.92
CA PHE A 337 8.82 20.63 -27.35
C PHE A 337 7.65 20.65 -28.33
N SER A 338 6.43 20.67 -27.78
CA SER A 338 5.17 20.58 -28.51
C SER A 338 4.17 21.60 -27.95
N LEU A 339 3.47 22.31 -28.83
CA LEU A 339 2.43 23.28 -28.50
C LEU A 339 1.05 22.61 -28.52
N HIS A 340 0.36 22.63 -27.38
CA HIS A 340 -1.00 22.13 -27.24
C HIS A 340 -1.98 23.29 -27.05
N ASP A 341 -2.69 23.63 -28.13
CA ASP A 341 -3.80 24.58 -28.15
C ASP A 341 -5.13 23.79 -28.16
N PRO A 342 -6.06 24.03 -27.22
CA PRO A 342 -7.34 23.31 -27.17
C PRO A 342 -8.26 23.52 -28.36
N SER A 343 -8.00 24.52 -29.21
CA SER A 343 -8.72 24.76 -30.47
C SER A 343 -8.35 23.76 -31.56
N TRP A 344 -7.14 23.18 -31.48
CA TRP A 344 -6.55 22.32 -32.52
C TRP A 344 -6.21 20.91 -32.02
N ASP A 345 -5.81 20.76 -30.76
CA ASP A 345 -5.56 19.48 -30.08
C ASP A 345 -6.38 19.35 -28.77
N PRO A 346 -7.73 19.28 -28.85
CA PRO A 346 -8.57 19.04 -27.69
C PRO A 346 -8.30 17.66 -27.09
N LYS A 347 -8.23 17.56 -25.75
CA LYS A 347 -8.38 16.26 -25.07
C LYS A 347 -9.86 15.87 -25.03
N ALA A 348 -10.15 14.61 -25.35
CA ALA A 348 -11.44 13.98 -25.13
C ALA A 348 -11.87 14.12 -23.65
N GLU A 349 -13.18 14.12 -23.38
CA GLU A 349 -13.71 14.35 -22.02
C GLU A 349 -13.23 13.27 -21.04
N GLU A 350 -13.22 12.01 -21.46
CA GLU A 350 -12.59 10.85 -20.79
C GLU A 350 -11.10 11.06 -20.45
N ALA A 351 -10.34 11.78 -21.29
CA ALA A 351 -8.93 12.08 -21.05
C ALA A 351 -8.70 13.35 -20.18
N GLY A 352 -9.73 13.77 -19.43
CA GLY A 352 -9.74 15.03 -18.67
C GLY A 352 -9.89 16.23 -19.60
N GLY A 353 -10.94 16.20 -20.43
CA GLY A 353 -11.18 17.17 -21.50
C GLY A 353 -11.45 18.60 -21.02
N LYS A 354 -11.49 19.52 -21.98
CA LYS A 354 -11.58 20.98 -21.73
C LYS A 354 -10.50 21.48 -20.76
N ARG A 355 -9.24 21.41 -21.21
CA ARG A 355 -8.17 22.32 -20.76
C ARG A 355 -8.26 23.61 -21.60
N PRO A 356 -8.92 24.70 -21.18
CA PRO A 356 -9.18 25.85 -22.05
C PRO A 356 -7.95 26.75 -22.29
N HIS A 357 -6.73 26.24 -22.07
CA HIS A 357 -5.49 27.01 -22.07
C HIS A 357 -4.43 26.39 -22.98
N VAL A 358 -3.74 27.25 -23.73
CA VAL A 358 -2.55 26.87 -24.47
C VAL A 358 -1.42 26.48 -23.49
N HIS A 359 -0.74 25.38 -23.79
CA HIS A 359 0.39 24.89 -23.00
C HIS A 359 1.45 24.24 -23.88
N VAL A 360 2.72 24.48 -23.55
CA VAL A 360 3.86 23.82 -24.19
C VAL A 360 4.32 22.69 -23.29
N HIS A 361 4.45 21.50 -23.86
CA HIS A 361 5.04 20.32 -23.24
C HIS A 361 6.47 20.14 -23.81
N ALA A 362 7.50 20.22 -22.96
CA ALA A 362 8.89 20.11 -23.35
C ALA A 362 9.58 18.92 -22.65
N ILE A 363 10.26 18.08 -23.43
CA ILE A 363 11.11 16.99 -22.97
C ILE A 363 12.56 17.43 -23.13
N ILE A 364 13.33 17.43 -22.03
CA ILE A 364 14.68 18.00 -21.99
C ILE A 364 15.65 16.94 -21.46
N ALA A 365 16.78 16.75 -22.13
CA ALA A 365 17.88 15.93 -21.62
C ALA A 365 18.48 16.56 -20.37
N MET A 366 18.55 15.82 -19.27
CA MET A 366 19.11 16.31 -17.99
C MET A 366 20.61 16.56 -18.02
N ARG A 367 21.29 16.24 -19.13
CA ARG A 367 22.74 16.37 -19.32
C ARG A 367 23.05 17.05 -20.66
N SER A 368 24.03 17.95 -20.67
CA SER A 368 24.56 18.55 -21.91
C SER A 368 25.53 17.59 -22.60
N ASP A 369 25.86 17.86 -23.87
CA ASP A 369 26.93 17.15 -24.60
C ASP A 369 28.30 17.34 -23.90
N MET A 370 28.53 18.51 -23.30
CA MET A 370 29.72 18.82 -22.46
C MET A 370 29.68 18.11 -21.10
N GLY A 371 28.55 17.53 -20.72
CA GLY A 371 28.41 16.64 -19.58
C GLY A 371 27.90 17.27 -18.28
N ASP A 372 27.55 18.57 -18.31
CA ASP A 372 26.91 19.34 -17.24
C ASP A 372 25.53 18.78 -16.87
N ARG A 373 24.89 19.33 -15.82
CA ARG A 373 23.57 18.88 -15.37
C ARG A 373 22.66 20.03 -14.95
N ILE A 374 21.40 19.99 -15.38
CA ILE A 374 20.36 20.95 -15.00
C ILE A 374 20.13 20.93 -13.48
N GLU A 375 20.20 22.10 -12.83
CA GLU A 375 19.82 22.32 -11.43
C GLU A 375 18.29 22.50 -11.33
N THR A 376 17.59 21.59 -10.63
CA THR A 376 16.12 21.68 -10.45
C THR A 376 15.71 22.11 -9.04
N THR A 377 16.29 23.20 -8.51
CA THR A 377 15.94 23.70 -7.16
C THR A 377 14.75 24.67 -7.19
N ILE A 378 14.18 24.96 -6.02
CA ILE A 378 13.11 25.97 -5.87
C ILE A 378 13.55 27.36 -6.36
N ARG A 379 14.86 27.66 -6.27
CA ARG A 379 15.46 28.89 -6.83
C ARG A 379 15.41 28.87 -8.36
N THR A 380 15.85 27.80 -9.01
CA THR A 380 15.78 27.69 -10.48
C THR A 380 14.33 27.80 -10.97
N PHE A 381 13.37 27.11 -10.33
CA PHE A 381 11.96 27.24 -10.69
C PHE A 381 11.37 28.65 -10.43
N ARG A 382 12.01 29.52 -9.62
CA ARG A 382 11.63 30.95 -9.56
C ARG A 382 12.23 31.72 -10.73
N HIS A 383 13.52 31.53 -11.01
CA HIS A 383 14.19 32.12 -12.17
C HIS A 383 13.45 31.80 -13.47
N TRP A 384 13.14 30.53 -13.73
CA TRP A 384 12.38 30.09 -14.92
C TRP A 384 11.03 30.81 -15.10
N ARG A 385 10.36 31.20 -14.01
CA ARG A 385 9.10 31.97 -14.08
C ARG A 385 9.31 33.46 -14.28
N VAL A 386 10.49 34.00 -13.95
CA VAL A 386 10.92 35.34 -14.34
C VAL A 386 11.26 35.35 -15.83
N THR A 387 12.09 34.43 -16.29
CA THR A 387 12.52 34.32 -17.70
C THR A 387 11.33 34.07 -18.62
N MET A 388 10.44 33.12 -18.29
CA MET A 388 9.21 32.89 -19.06
C MET A 388 8.29 34.14 -19.08
N ALA A 389 8.19 34.90 -17.98
CA ALA A 389 7.43 36.15 -17.96
C ALA A 389 8.09 37.23 -18.84
N GLU A 390 9.41 37.31 -18.85
CA GLU A 390 10.16 38.23 -19.70
C GLU A 390 9.97 37.93 -21.18
N LYS A 391 10.20 36.68 -21.61
CA LYS A 391 10.03 36.30 -23.03
C LYS A 391 8.56 36.43 -23.45
N ALA A 392 7.61 36.09 -22.57
CA ALA A 392 6.19 36.34 -22.82
C ALA A 392 5.90 37.82 -23.08
N ARG A 393 6.41 38.75 -22.26
CA ARG A 393 6.26 40.20 -22.50
C ARG A 393 6.94 40.68 -23.78
N ALA A 394 8.10 40.12 -24.14
CA ALA A 394 8.77 40.42 -25.41
C ALA A 394 7.91 40.06 -26.63
N HIS A 395 7.13 38.96 -26.54
CA HIS A 395 6.11 38.57 -27.53
C HIS A 395 4.72 39.14 -27.24
N GLY A 396 4.62 40.28 -26.53
CA GLY A 396 3.36 41.02 -26.30
C GLY A 396 2.39 40.39 -25.29
N ILE A 397 2.75 39.29 -24.65
CA ILE A 397 1.93 38.61 -23.64
C ILE A 397 2.24 39.18 -22.26
N ASN A 398 1.37 40.07 -21.77
CA ASN A 398 1.42 40.63 -20.42
C ASN A 398 1.35 39.52 -19.35
N MET A 399 2.52 39.11 -18.83
CA MET A 399 2.72 37.97 -17.95
C MET A 399 3.75 38.31 -16.85
N GLU A 400 3.55 37.77 -15.64
CA GLU A 400 4.40 38.01 -14.47
C GLU A 400 4.71 36.75 -13.67
N MET A 401 5.91 36.69 -13.08
CA MET A 401 6.21 35.72 -12.02
C MET A 401 5.28 35.98 -10.81
N THR A 402 4.64 34.95 -10.26
CA THR A 402 3.81 35.09 -9.05
C THR A 402 4.17 34.07 -7.97
N ASP A 403 4.26 34.50 -6.72
CA ASP A 403 4.34 33.63 -5.54
C ASP A 403 2.97 33.55 -4.86
N ARG A 404 2.58 32.39 -4.33
CA ARG A 404 1.32 32.28 -3.57
C ARG A 404 1.27 33.21 -2.35
N ARG A 405 2.44 33.56 -1.80
CA ARG A 405 2.59 34.50 -0.68
C ARG A 405 2.32 35.96 -1.06
N ASP A 406 2.34 36.29 -2.35
CA ASP A 406 2.01 37.63 -2.87
C ASP A 406 0.52 37.97 -2.63
N ARG A 407 -0.36 36.97 -2.42
CA ARG A 407 -1.83 37.12 -2.28
C ARG A 407 -2.47 36.21 -1.21
N ALA A 408 -1.68 35.67 -0.28
CA ALA A 408 -2.07 34.61 0.66
C ALA A 408 -2.88 33.45 0.02
N SER A 409 -2.47 33.02 -1.18
CA SER A 409 -3.15 31.94 -1.90
C SER A 409 -2.80 30.55 -1.34
N PRO A 410 -3.76 29.62 -1.36
CA PRO A 410 -3.60 28.25 -0.90
C PRO A 410 -2.56 27.49 -1.73
N ALA A 411 -1.86 26.56 -1.07
CA ALA A 411 -0.89 25.68 -1.70
C ALA A 411 -1.56 24.68 -2.67
N ALA A 412 -0.83 24.26 -3.69
CA ALA A 412 -1.29 23.23 -4.62
C ALA A 412 -1.35 21.83 -3.96
N TYR A 413 -2.21 20.99 -4.51
CA TYR A 413 -2.27 19.54 -4.26
C TYR A 413 -1.45 18.78 -5.32
N GLY A 414 -0.91 17.60 -4.96
CA GLY A 414 -0.22 16.68 -5.87
C GLY A 414 -1.08 15.48 -6.28
N ARG A 415 -0.64 14.67 -7.27
CA ARG A 415 -1.37 13.47 -7.76
C ARG A 415 -1.77 12.53 -6.61
N ASN A 416 -0.83 12.16 -5.75
CA ASN A 416 -1.07 11.24 -4.63
C ASN A 416 -1.95 11.83 -3.50
N GLN A 417 -2.39 13.09 -3.62
CA GLN A 417 -3.28 13.74 -2.66
C GLN A 417 -4.74 13.73 -3.12
N VAL A 418 -5.02 13.50 -4.40
CA VAL A 418 -6.38 13.62 -4.95
C VAL A 418 -6.63 12.62 -6.08
N ARG A 419 -7.79 11.94 -6.07
CA ARG A 419 -8.27 11.11 -7.19
C ARG A 419 -9.33 11.86 -7.99
N PRO A 420 -9.31 11.86 -9.33
CA PRO A 420 -10.39 12.45 -10.12
C PRO A 420 -11.70 11.68 -9.86
N THR A 421 -12.82 12.39 -9.76
CA THR A 421 -14.16 11.82 -9.53
C THR A 421 -15.16 12.15 -10.63
N SER A 422 -15.02 13.33 -11.25
CA SER A 422 -15.74 13.70 -12.47
C SER A 422 -14.77 14.35 -13.44
N ARG A 423 -14.90 14.03 -14.73
CA ARG A 423 -14.15 14.69 -15.81
C ARG A 423 -14.99 15.71 -16.59
N LEU A 424 -16.29 15.79 -16.32
CA LEU A 424 -17.22 16.72 -16.97
C LEU A 424 -16.84 18.17 -16.64
N GLY A 425 -16.61 18.99 -17.65
CA GLY A 425 -16.24 20.39 -17.45
C GLY A 425 -14.87 20.56 -16.78
N ARG A 426 -14.82 21.04 -15.53
CA ARG A 426 -13.55 21.30 -14.80
C ARG A 426 -13.23 20.16 -13.83
N THR A 427 -12.62 19.09 -14.35
CA THR A 427 -12.21 17.86 -13.66
C THR A 427 -12.24 17.95 -12.13
N GLU A 428 -13.24 17.36 -11.50
CA GLU A 428 -13.41 17.33 -10.05
C GLU A 428 -12.60 16.19 -9.45
N HIS A 429 -12.18 16.36 -8.20
CA HIS A 429 -11.38 15.37 -7.49
C HIS A 429 -11.83 15.27 -6.03
N GLU A 430 -11.54 14.13 -5.42
CA GLU A 430 -11.69 13.85 -3.99
C GLU A 430 -10.30 13.66 -3.38
N GLY A 431 -10.10 14.08 -2.13
CA GLY A 431 -8.85 13.93 -1.40
C GLY A 431 -8.61 12.52 -0.88
N THR A 432 -7.39 12.00 -1.04
CA THR A 432 -6.98 10.67 -0.53
C THR A 432 -6.88 10.59 1.01
N SER A 433 -7.22 11.67 1.71
CA SER A 433 -7.42 11.75 3.17
C SER A 433 -8.16 13.06 3.50
N GLN A 434 -8.73 13.20 4.69
CA GLN A 434 -9.32 14.47 5.16
C GLN A 434 -8.34 15.67 5.06
N SER A 435 -7.03 15.42 5.25
CA SER A 435 -5.99 16.47 5.17
C SER A 435 -5.78 16.95 3.72
N ALA A 436 -6.01 16.07 2.76
CA ALA A 436 -5.87 16.31 1.34
C ALA A 436 -7.16 16.89 0.73
N GLN A 437 -8.33 16.45 1.21
CA GLN A 437 -9.64 17.04 0.90
C GLN A 437 -9.66 18.52 1.31
N ARG A 438 -9.35 18.82 2.59
CA ARG A 438 -9.19 20.19 3.10
C ARG A 438 -8.16 21.04 2.32
N ARG A 439 -7.18 20.43 1.63
CA ARG A 439 -6.24 21.13 0.73
C ARG A 439 -6.85 21.36 -0.66
N TYR A 440 -7.55 20.38 -1.21
CA TYR A 440 -8.26 20.48 -2.47
C TYR A 440 -9.35 21.56 -2.41
N ASP A 441 -10.21 21.52 -1.39
CA ASP A 441 -11.31 22.47 -1.21
C ASP A 441 -10.80 23.91 -1.05
N ALA A 442 -9.79 24.09 -0.20
CA ALA A 442 -9.12 25.37 -0.06
C ALA A 442 -8.55 25.85 -1.40
N LYS A 443 -7.97 24.95 -2.21
CA LYS A 443 -7.42 25.35 -3.52
C LYS A 443 -8.47 25.53 -4.63
N ARG A 444 -9.67 24.94 -4.51
CA ARG A 444 -10.80 25.13 -5.42
C ARG A 444 -11.50 26.46 -5.19
N SER A 445 -11.75 26.79 -3.92
CA SER A 445 -12.35 28.06 -3.47
C SER A 445 -11.38 29.26 -3.46
N ASP A 446 -10.09 29.04 -3.73
CA ASP A 446 -8.96 29.93 -3.43
C ASP A 446 -9.03 30.57 -2.03
N HIS A 447 -9.44 29.77 -1.05
CA HIS A 447 -9.54 30.14 0.36
C HIS A 447 -8.18 30.65 0.87
N ARG A 448 -8.20 31.83 1.47
CA ARG A 448 -7.02 32.57 1.92
C ARG A 448 -6.25 31.79 2.99
N ARG A 449 -4.93 31.72 2.86
CA ARG A 449 -4.03 30.90 3.69
C ARG A 449 -2.75 31.68 3.95
N PHE A 450 -2.59 32.17 5.18
CA PHE A 450 -1.41 32.93 5.55
C PHE A 450 -0.14 32.05 5.60
N ALA A 451 1.00 32.71 5.74
CA ALA A 451 2.29 32.07 5.89
C ALA A 451 2.53 31.64 7.34
N ARG A 452 2.90 30.38 7.59
CA ARG A 452 3.22 29.90 8.96
C ARG A 452 4.68 30.09 9.37
N THR A 453 5.64 29.95 8.45
CA THR A 453 7.07 30.09 8.78
C THR A 453 7.51 31.56 8.76
N GLY A 454 8.38 31.97 9.69
CA GLY A 454 8.81 33.38 9.83
C GLY A 454 9.37 34.00 8.55
N ILE A 455 10.21 33.26 7.81
CA ILE A 455 10.72 33.68 6.48
C ILE A 455 9.58 33.95 5.48
N SER A 456 8.50 33.17 5.54
CA SER A 456 7.34 33.34 4.67
C SER A 456 6.42 34.47 5.17
N ARG A 457 6.28 34.65 6.50
CA ARG A 457 5.56 35.79 7.10
C ARG A 457 6.20 37.11 6.70
N ASN A 458 7.52 37.23 6.84
CA ASN A 458 8.28 38.42 6.43
C ASN A 458 8.12 38.74 4.94
N TYR A 459 8.07 37.72 4.07
CA TYR A 459 7.80 37.90 2.64
C TYR A 459 6.37 38.40 2.39
N THR A 460 5.36 37.84 3.07
CA THR A 460 3.96 38.28 2.92
C THR A 460 3.73 39.67 3.50
N ASP A 461 4.38 40.04 4.60
CA ASP A 461 4.33 41.40 5.16
C ASP A 461 5.02 42.43 4.23
N LEU A 462 6.08 42.05 3.53
CA LEU A 462 6.66 42.87 2.46
C LEU A 462 5.70 43.00 1.26
N ALA A 463 5.07 41.89 0.83
CA ALA A 463 4.09 41.93 -0.25
C ALA A 463 2.88 42.82 0.11
N LYS A 464 2.40 42.78 1.36
CA LYS A 464 1.33 43.67 1.86
C LYS A 464 1.71 45.14 1.66
N ARG A 465 2.92 45.55 2.05
CA ARG A 465 3.41 46.93 1.89
C ARG A 465 3.45 47.39 0.44
N GLU A 466 3.90 46.54 -0.48
CA GLU A 466 3.92 46.92 -1.89
C GLU A 466 2.50 47.03 -2.48
N TRP A 467 1.54 46.21 -2.02
CA TRP A 467 0.12 46.42 -2.33
C TRP A 467 -0.46 47.67 -1.67
N GLU A 468 -0.10 48.01 -0.43
CA GLU A 468 -0.54 49.24 0.26
C GLU A 468 -0.12 50.50 -0.49
N VAL A 469 1.10 50.56 -1.02
CA VAL A 469 1.53 51.73 -1.80
C VAL A 469 0.88 51.76 -3.19
N LEU A 470 0.60 50.63 -3.83
CA LEU A 470 -0.19 50.60 -5.07
C LEU A 470 -1.65 51.02 -4.84
N ALA A 471 -2.25 50.62 -3.71
CA ALA A 471 -3.60 50.99 -3.29
C ALA A 471 -3.77 52.49 -2.93
N SER A 472 -2.65 53.20 -2.74
CA SER A 472 -2.59 54.63 -2.39
C SER A 472 -1.90 55.50 -3.45
N GLN A 473 -1.47 54.91 -4.57
CA GLN A 473 -0.96 55.64 -5.73
C GLN A 473 -2.10 56.05 -6.68
N ASP A 474 -2.03 57.28 -7.17
CA ASP A 474 -2.92 57.78 -8.21
C ASP A 474 -2.69 56.98 -9.50
N SER A 475 -3.64 56.10 -9.79
CA SER A 475 -3.55 55.04 -10.80
C SER A 475 -4.96 54.66 -11.25
N ASP A 476 -5.08 53.89 -12.34
CA ASP A 476 -6.37 53.43 -12.83
C ASP A 476 -7.22 52.82 -11.70
N GLU A 477 -8.49 53.21 -11.62
CA GLU A 477 -9.36 52.92 -10.48
C GLU A 477 -9.49 51.40 -10.23
N ARG A 478 -9.52 50.60 -11.30
CA ARG A 478 -9.60 49.14 -11.20
C ARG A 478 -8.32 48.56 -10.62
N SER A 479 -7.17 49.08 -11.04
CA SER A 479 -5.85 48.70 -10.54
C SER A 479 -5.69 49.06 -9.06
N ALA A 480 -6.09 50.27 -8.65
CA ALA A 480 -6.09 50.71 -7.27
C ALA A 480 -7.04 49.88 -6.38
N ASN A 481 -8.24 49.56 -6.88
CA ASN A 481 -9.21 48.75 -6.15
C ASN A 481 -8.77 47.27 -6.03
N PHE A 482 -8.18 46.69 -7.09
CA PHE A 482 -7.58 45.35 -7.02
C PHE A 482 -6.44 45.29 -5.98
N ALA A 483 -5.64 46.35 -5.85
CA ALA A 483 -4.61 46.44 -4.81
C ALA A 483 -5.22 46.49 -3.40
N LYS A 484 -6.27 47.29 -3.17
CA LYS A 484 -7.02 47.33 -1.90
C LYS A 484 -7.57 45.96 -1.51
N ASP A 485 -8.17 45.24 -2.47
CA ASP A 485 -8.65 43.86 -2.27
C ASP A 485 -7.51 42.91 -1.84
N GLN A 486 -6.30 43.08 -2.37
CA GLN A 486 -5.16 42.25 -1.97
C GLN A 486 -4.68 42.60 -0.55
N VAL A 487 -4.66 43.88 -0.16
CA VAL A 487 -4.34 44.28 1.22
C VAL A 487 -5.35 43.67 2.20
N LEU A 488 -6.65 43.86 1.97
CA LEU A 488 -7.72 43.32 2.81
C LEU A 488 -7.67 41.79 2.89
N ARG A 489 -7.41 41.11 1.78
CA ARG A 489 -7.23 39.66 1.72
C ARG A 489 -6.05 39.16 2.56
N LEU A 490 -4.94 39.91 2.58
CA LEU A 490 -3.76 39.60 3.41
C LEU A 490 -4.04 39.85 4.91
N GLU A 491 -4.84 40.85 5.26
CA GLU A 491 -5.26 41.12 6.65
C GLU A 491 -6.19 40.04 7.19
N LEU A 492 -7.26 39.71 6.47
CA LEU A 492 -8.20 38.66 6.86
C LEU A 492 -7.49 37.31 7.03
N ALA A 493 -6.58 36.96 6.11
CA ALA A 493 -5.78 35.75 6.23
C ALA A 493 -4.89 35.73 7.50
N ARG A 494 -4.36 36.89 7.91
CA ARG A 494 -3.53 37.03 9.12
C ARG A 494 -4.34 36.88 10.41
N ILE A 495 -5.62 37.27 10.40
CA ILE A 495 -6.56 37.06 11.51
C ILE A 495 -6.91 35.57 11.64
N GLU A 496 -7.11 34.86 10.54
CA GLU A 496 -7.42 33.42 10.54
C GLU A 496 -6.21 32.50 10.88
N ASP A 497 -4.97 32.99 10.71
CA ASP A 497 -3.73 32.33 11.15
C ASP A 497 -3.21 32.97 12.47
N SER A 498 -4.11 33.57 13.27
CA SER A 498 -3.84 34.04 14.65
C SER A 498 -3.54 32.85 15.57
N PRO A 499 -2.64 32.99 16.58
CA PRO A 499 -2.29 31.89 17.49
C PRO A 499 -3.49 31.18 18.12
N ASP A 500 -4.54 31.91 18.48
CA ASP A 500 -5.72 31.36 19.17
C ASP A 500 -6.57 30.48 18.24
N VAL A 501 -6.72 30.90 16.98
CA VAL A 501 -7.43 30.14 15.93
C VAL A 501 -6.60 28.94 15.48
N ILE A 502 -5.27 29.08 15.44
CA ILE A 502 -4.36 27.96 15.21
C ILE A 502 -4.46 26.96 16.37
N ALA A 503 -4.43 27.41 17.63
CA ALA A 503 -4.48 26.56 18.81
C ALA A 503 -5.79 25.77 18.88
N ALA A 504 -6.93 26.43 18.66
CA ALA A 504 -8.23 25.75 18.57
C ALA A 504 -8.21 24.65 17.48
N SER A 505 -7.73 24.97 16.28
CA SER A 505 -7.69 23.96 15.21
C SER A 505 -6.61 22.89 15.45
N GLU A 506 -5.52 23.19 16.15
CA GLU A 506 -4.50 22.18 16.49
C GLU A 506 -4.98 21.27 17.62
N ALA A 507 -5.80 21.74 18.56
CA ALA A 507 -6.57 20.89 19.47
C ALA A 507 -7.54 19.93 18.73
N GLU A 508 -8.28 20.40 17.70
CA GLU A 508 -9.09 19.52 16.84
C GLU A 508 -8.25 18.42 16.16
N LYS A 509 -7.00 18.72 15.78
CA LYS A 509 -6.10 17.73 15.15
C LYS A 509 -5.54 16.75 16.19
N SER A 510 -5.20 17.22 17.38
CA SER A 510 -4.78 16.38 18.50
C SER A 510 -5.90 15.42 18.91
N LEU A 511 -7.15 15.90 19.05
CA LEU A 511 -8.35 15.06 19.24
C LEU A 511 -8.45 13.96 18.18
N SER A 512 -8.45 14.35 16.89
CA SER A 512 -8.59 13.38 15.79
C SER A 512 -7.41 12.39 15.69
N GLN A 513 -6.19 12.78 16.08
CA GLN A 513 -5.04 11.87 16.16
C GLN A 513 -5.13 10.94 17.38
N PHE A 514 -5.56 11.46 18.53
CA PHE A 514 -5.82 10.69 19.75
C PHE A 514 -6.90 9.61 19.51
N GLU A 515 -8.03 9.99 18.92
CA GLU A 515 -9.09 9.07 18.46
C GLU A 515 -8.53 7.98 17.52
N THR A 516 -7.66 8.35 16.58
CA THR A 516 -7.02 7.38 15.66
C THR A 516 -6.15 6.36 16.41
N TYR A 517 -5.41 6.78 17.44
CA TYR A 517 -4.63 5.86 18.27
C TYR A 517 -5.51 5.03 19.21
N LEU A 518 -6.63 5.55 19.71
CA LEU A 518 -7.61 4.76 20.47
C LEU A 518 -8.26 3.67 19.61
N VAL A 519 -8.62 3.96 18.36
CA VAL A 519 -9.09 2.93 17.40
C VAL A 519 -7.98 1.91 17.11
N THR A 520 -6.74 2.34 16.99
CA THR A 520 -5.59 1.43 16.80
C THR A 520 -5.40 0.50 18.01
N LEU A 521 -5.50 1.04 19.23
CA LEU A 521 -5.46 0.28 20.49
C LEU A 521 -6.62 -0.71 20.56
N SER A 522 -7.85 -0.25 20.27
CA SER A 522 -9.06 -1.09 20.22
C SER A 522 -8.86 -2.28 19.29
N ASN A 523 -8.32 -2.07 18.08
CA ASN A 523 -8.07 -3.16 17.14
C ASN A 523 -7.05 -4.17 17.67
N ILE A 524 -5.95 -3.73 18.32
CA ILE A 524 -4.94 -4.62 18.92
C ILE A 524 -5.56 -5.43 20.09
N VAL A 525 -6.43 -4.81 20.88
CA VAL A 525 -7.14 -5.42 22.02
C VAL A 525 -8.21 -6.43 21.57
N SER A 526 -8.85 -6.18 20.42
CA SER A 526 -9.94 -6.97 19.82
C SER A 526 -9.51 -7.89 18.67
N GLU A 527 -8.21 -8.20 18.53
CA GLU A 527 -7.74 -9.37 17.79
C GLU A 527 -8.16 -10.65 18.57
N ASP A 528 -9.39 -11.14 18.35
CA ASP A 528 -10.02 -12.22 19.13
C ASP A 528 -9.87 -13.63 18.51
N GLU A 529 -9.58 -13.76 17.21
CA GLU A 529 -9.62 -15.05 16.47
C GLU A 529 -8.33 -15.92 16.58
N GLN A 530 -7.32 -15.53 17.37
CA GLN A 530 -6.07 -16.31 17.55
C GLN A 530 -5.84 -16.79 18.99
N MET A 531 -6.85 -16.69 19.86
CA MET A 531 -6.68 -16.60 21.31
C MET A 531 -6.72 -17.93 22.09
N ARG A 532 -5.88 -18.92 21.73
CA ARG A 532 -5.58 -20.06 22.65
C ARG A 532 -4.10 -20.44 22.83
N HIS A 533 -3.24 -20.32 21.80
CA HIS A 533 -1.81 -20.57 21.93
C HIS A 533 -1.00 -19.40 21.38
N MET A 534 -0.49 -18.54 22.27
CA MET A 534 0.56 -17.57 21.95
C MET A 534 1.82 -17.97 22.70
N SER A 535 2.93 -18.13 21.99
CA SER A 535 4.23 -18.30 22.66
C SER A 535 4.55 -17.08 23.51
N ARG A 536 5.39 -17.26 24.53
CA ARG A 536 5.91 -16.18 25.37
C ARG A 536 6.51 -15.03 24.55
N SER A 537 7.19 -15.34 23.44
CA SER A 537 7.76 -14.40 22.47
C SER A 537 6.70 -13.55 21.77
N GLU A 538 5.58 -14.14 21.40
CA GLU A 538 4.46 -13.45 20.73
C GLU A 538 3.64 -12.63 21.74
N PHE A 539 3.44 -13.15 22.95
CA PHE A 539 2.85 -12.37 24.04
C PHE A 539 3.71 -11.13 24.35
N GLU A 540 5.03 -11.30 24.45
CA GLU A 540 5.97 -10.20 24.63
C GLU A 540 5.99 -9.20 23.46
N ALA A 541 5.61 -9.62 22.24
CA ALA A 541 5.44 -8.73 21.10
C ALA A 541 4.09 -8.00 21.16
N TYR A 542 3.01 -8.68 21.56
CA TYR A 542 1.69 -8.12 21.80
C TYR A 542 1.69 -7.07 22.91
N GLU A 543 2.31 -7.35 24.06
CA GLU A 543 2.49 -6.38 25.15
C GLU A 543 3.20 -5.10 24.66
N LYS A 544 4.25 -5.26 23.85
CA LYS A 544 4.96 -4.14 23.21
C LYS A 544 4.09 -3.40 22.18
N ARG A 545 3.17 -4.07 21.47
CA ARG A 545 2.18 -3.41 20.58
C ARG A 545 1.18 -2.57 21.39
N VAL A 546 0.64 -3.10 22.49
CA VAL A 546 -0.33 -2.39 23.35
C VAL A 546 0.30 -1.16 24.01
N GLU A 547 1.44 -1.31 24.68
CA GLU A 547 2.14 -0.18 25.31
C GLU A 547 2.61 0.87 24.28
N ALA A 548 3.02 0.45 23.09
CA ALA A 548 3.33 1.40 22.02
C ALA A 548 2.09 2.20 21.58
N ALA A 549 0.93 1.56 21.44
CA ALA A 549 -0.32 2.25 21.08
C ALA A 549 -0.77 3.23 22.16
N LEU A 550 -0.74 2.82 23.44
CA LEU A 550 -1.00 3.70 24.60
C LEU A 550 -0.06 4.91 24.61
N PHE A 551 1.25 4.69 24.47
CA PHE A 551 2.25 5.76 24.44
C PHE A 551 2.06 6.73 23.25
N GLN A 552 1.61 6.26 22.08
CA GLN A 552 1.26 7.15 20.98
C GLN A 552 0.03 8.00 21.28
N ALA A 553 -1.01 7.42 21.88
CA ALA A 553 -2.21 8.13 22.29
C ALA A 553 -1.87 9.23 23.32
N GLU A 554 -1.17 8.88 24.42
CA GLU A 554 -0.75 9.81 25.47
C GLU A 554 0.01 11.03 24.93
N ARG A 555 0.90 10.80 23.97
CA ARG A 555 1.75 11.83 23.38
C ARG A 555 1.00 12.88 22.55
N VAL A 556 -0.23 12.59 22.10
CA VAL A 556 -1.10 13.54 21.37
C VAL A 556 -2.41 13.85 22.11
N MET A 557 -2.61 13.28 23.30
CA MET A 557 -3.82 13.41 24.11
C MET A 557 -4.07 14.88 24.52
N PRO A 558 -5.23 15.46 24.20
CA PRO A 558 -5.67 16.76 24.74
C PRO A 558 -5.95 16.66 26.24
N PRO A 559 -5.63 17.68 27.06
CA PRO A 559 -5.71 17.60 28.52
C PRO A 559 -7.14 17.33 29.04
N GLU A 560 -8.17 17.65 28.27
CA GLU A 560 -9.57 17.36 28.56
C GLU A 560 -9.88 15.84 28.53
N GLN A 561 -9.18 15.09 27.68
CA GLN A 561 -9.37 13.64 27.49
C GLN A 561 -8.56 12.81 28.49
N LYS A 562 -7.76 13.44 29.37
CA LYS A 562 -6.84 12.74 30.25
C LYS A 562 -7.51 11.66 31.12
N ALA A 563 -8.66 11.95 31.71
CA ALA A 563 -9.35 11.00 32.58
C ALA A 563 -9.84 9.75 31.82
N SER A 564 -10.36 9.94 30.59
CA SER A 564 -10.78 8.82 29.74
C SER A 564 -9.58 8.02 29.22
N TYR A 565 -8.45 8.69 28.90
CA TYR A 565 -7.20 7.98 28.60
C TYR A 565 -6.70 7.15 29.79
N GLU A 566 -6.72 7.69 31.01
CA GLU A 566 -6.29 6.95 32.21
C GLU A 566 -7.18 5.72 32.46
N GLU A 567 -8.50 5.82 32.27
CA GLU A 567 -9.44 4.70 32.35
C GLU A 567 -9.18 3.62 31.27
N ILE A 568 -9.03 4.03 30.00
CA ILE A 568 -8.72 3.12 28.88
C ILE A 568 -7.34 2.46 29.06
N ALA A 569 -6.35 3.19 29.57
CA ALA A 569 -5.00 2.69 29.80
C ALA A 569 -4.93 1.69 30.97
N VAL A 570 -5.79 1.83 31.98
CA VAL A 570 -5.96 0.80 33.02
C VAL A 570 -6.61 -0.45 32.42
N ALA A 571 -7.75 -0.32 31.75
CA ALA A 571 -8.46 -1.47 31.17
C ALA A 571 -7.61 -2.25 30.15
N ALA A 572 -6.85 -1.54 29.30
CA ALA A 572 -5.94 -2.18 28.34
C ALA A 572 -4.78 -2.93 29.03
N ARG A 573 -4.27 -2.44 30.15
CA ARG A 573 -3.22 -3.11 30.94
C ARG A 573 -3.77 -4.30 31.73
N GLU A 574 -4.95 -4.17 32.32
CA GLU A 574 -5.65 -5.29 32.97
C GLU A 574 -5.92 -6.42 31.96
N HIS A 575 -6.34 -6.11 30.73
CA HIS A 575 -6.49 -7.09 29.65
C HIS A 575 -5.16 -7.77 29.26
N VAL A 576 -4.06 -7.02 29.20
CA VAL A 576 -2.71 -7.58 29.00
C VAL A 576 -2.31 -8.49 30.15
N ASP A 577 -2.52 -8.10 31.41
CA ASP A 577 -2.13 -8.90 32.58
C ASP A 577 -3.00 -10.16 32.78
N ILE A 578 -4.30 -10.10 32.43
CA ILE A 578 -5.16 -11.29 32.34
C ILE A 578 -4.62 -12.24 31.28
N ARG A 579 -4.33 -11.75 30.06
CA ARG A 579 -3.70 -12.56 28.99
C ARG A 579 -2.32 -13.09 29.41
N ARG A 580 -1.54 -12.34 30.20
CA ARG A 580 -0.24 -12.77 30.76
C ARG A 580 -0.39 -13.95 31.70
N GLU A 581 -1.44 -13.97 32.51
CA GLU A 581 -1.71 -15.07 33.45
C GLU A 581 -2.26 -16.30 32.73
N LEU A 582 -3.13 -16.13 31.73
CA LEU A 582 -3.57 -17.23 30.86
C LEU A 582 -2.38 -17.87 30.11
N MET A 583 -1.47 -17.07 29.55
CA MET A 583 -0.24 -17.57 28.91
C MET A 583 0.67 -18.31 29.90
N LYS A 584 0.83 -17.81 31.14
CA LYS A 584 1.54 -18.56 32.20
C LYS A 584 0.85 -19.87 32.59
N GLN A 585 -0.48 -19.92 32.52
CA GLN A 585 -1.24 -21.14 32.81
C GLN A 585 -1.10 -22.16 31.67
N ALA A 586 -1.02 -21.70 30.41
CA ALA A 586 -0.63 -22.52 29.27
C ALA A 586 0.82 -23.03 29.39
N GLU A 587 1.81 -22.16 29.65
CA GLU A 587 3.20 -22.56 29.94
C GLU A 587 3.25 -23.60 31.07
N GLN A 588 2.40 -23.48 32.10
CA GLN A 588 2.35 -24.41 33.23
C GLN A 588 1.55 -25.70 32.96
N SER A 589 0.58 -25.70 32.05
CA SER A 589 -0.11 -26.91 31.61
C SER A 589 0.76 -27.70 30.62
N GLU A 590 1.45 -27.02 29.71
CA GLU A 590 2.44 -27.62 28.80
C GLU A 590 3.65 -28.13 29.58
N ALA A 591 4.24 -27.35 30.50
CA ALA A 591 5.33 -27.83 31.36
C ALA A 591 4.88 -28.83 32.44
N ARG A 592 3.57 -28.98 32.68
CA ARG A 592 3.01 -30.19 33.34
C ARG A 592 2.98 -31.35 32.37
N SER A 593 2.45 -31.17 31.17
CA SER A 593 2.38 -32.19 30.11
C SER A 593 3.77 -32.73 29.72
N GLU A 594 4.83 -31.93 29.73
CA GLU A 594 6.21 -32.40 29.52
C GLU A 594 6.80 -33.13 30.74
N ARG A 595 6.31 -32.85 31.96
CA ARG A 595 6.72 -33.56 33.19
C ARG A 595 5.87 -34.79 33.51
N VAL A 596 4.69 -34.88 32.89
CA VAL A 596 3.74 -36.00 32.89
C VAL A 596 3.89 -36.83 31.60
N GLY A 597 4.59 -36.32 30.59
CA GLY A 597 4.99 -37.04 29.37
C GLY A 597 6.01 -38.18 29.58
N ALA A 598 6.23 -38.57 30.84
CA ALA A 598 6.98 -39.75 31.25
C ALA A 598 6.16 -40.70 32.16
N ASP A 599 4.96 -40.32 32.61
CA ASP A 599 4.01 -41.13 33.38
C ASP A 599 2.61 -40.48 33.33
N GLN A 600 1.57 -41.23 32.93
CA GLN A 600 0.16 -40.79 32.73
C GLN A 600 -0.21 -40.17 31.37
N ILE A 601 0.11 -40.87 30.27
CA ILE A 601 -0.98 -41.27 29.37
C ILE A 601 -1.56 -42.56 29.95
N PRO A 602 -2.88 -42.69 30.16
CA PRO A 602 -3.45 -43.97 30.61
C PRO A 602 -3.10 -45.06 29.61
N THR A 603 -2.35 -46.06 30.04
CA THR A 603 -2.14 -47.25 29.21
C THR A 603 -3.46 -47.98 29.03
N GLY A 604 -3.60 -48.79 27.97
CA GLY A 604 -4.82 -49.57 27.76
C GLY A 604 -5.18 -50.43 28.99
N ASP A 605 -4.18 -50.85 29.75
CA ASP A 605 -4.35 -51.61 30.99
C ASP A 605 -4.95 -50.79 32.15
N GLU A 606 -4.81 -49.46 32.19
CA GLU A 606 -5.47 -48.61 33.21
C GLU A 606 -6.95 -48.35 32.88
N VAL A 607 -7.26 -48.14 31.60
CA VAL A 607 -8.67 -48.04 31.14
C VAL A 607 -9.39 -49.38 31.34
N ASN A 608 -8.71 -50.50 31.05
CA ASN A 608 -9.22 -51.84 31.34
C ASN A 608 -9.38 -52.09 32.84
N GLN A 609 -8.47 -51.60 33.70
CA GLN A 609 -8.63 -51.72 35.16
C GLN A 609 -9.84 -50.92 35.69
N LEU A 610 -10.06 -49.70 35.21
CA LEU A 610 -11.26 -48.92 35.57
C LEU A 610 -12.55 -49.58 35.07
N TRP A 611 -12.51 -50.20 33.89
CA TRP A 611 -13.60 -51.03 33.37
C TRP A 611 -13.85 -52.25 34.26
N ASP A 612 -12.83 -53.05 34.54
CA ASP A 612 -12.94 -54.26 35.36
C ASP A 612 -13.39 -53.97 36.80
N ASP A 613 -12.95 -52.86 37.40
CA ASP A 613 -13.43 -52.42 38.72
C ASP A 613 -14.90 -51.93 38.67
N ALA A 614 -15.32 -51.24 37.61
CA ALA A 614 -16.73 -50.92 37.42
C ALA A 614 -17.58 -52.19 37.24
N VAL A 615 -17.08 -53.15 36.46
CA VAL A 615 -17.71 -54.46 36.19
C VAL A 615 -17.78 -55.30 37.47
N ALA A 616 -16.76 -55.27 38.33
CA ALA A 616 -16.75 -55.94 39.62
C ALA A 616 -17.72 -55.30 40.63
N ARG A 617 -17.87 -53.97 40.61
CA ARG A 617 -18.78 -53.25 41.54
C ARG A 617 -20.24 -53.28 41.12
N HIS A 618 -20.54 -53.21 39.82
CA HIS A 618 -21.91 -53.02 39.30
C HIS A 618 -22.42 -54.18 38.43
N GLY A 619 -21.55 -55.11 38.01
CA GLY A 619 -21.85 -56.23 37.13
C GLY A 619 -21.81 -55.84 35.64
N LEU A 620 -21.14 -56.66 34.82
CA LEU A 620 -20.81 -56.39 33.41
C LEU A 620 -21.95 -55.73 32.61
N ARG A 621 -23.12 -56.37 32.58
CA ARG A 621 -24.30 -55.89 31.83
C ARG A 621 -24.80 -54.50 32.29
N THR A 622 -24.60 -54.14 33.55
CA THR A 622 -24.94 -52.81 34.09
C THR A 622 -23.98 -51.75 33.55
N VAL A 623 -22.70 -52.11 33.38
CA VAL A 623 -21.63 -51.24 32.89
C VAL A 623 -21.73 -51.07 31.38
N GLU A 624 -21.89 -52.16 30.63
CA GLU A 624 -22.08 -52.13 29.16
C GLU A 624 -23.23 -51.21 28.76
N MET A 625 -24.42 -51.41 29.35
CA MET A 625 -25.62 -50.60 29.07
C MET A 625 -25.49 -49.14 29.55
N ALA A 626 -24.63 -48.85 30.52
CA ALA A 626 -24.35 -47.47 30.93
C ALA A 626 -23.40 -46.80 29.93
N ASN A 627 -22.29 -47.47 29.61
CA ASN A 627 -21.22 -46.96 28.77
C ASN A 627 -21.69 -46.66 27.34
N GLU A 628 -22.54 -47.53 26.76
CA GLU A 628 -23.13 -47.30 25.44
C GLU A 628 -23.83 -45.93 25.34
N ILE A 629 -24.65 -45.58 26.34
CA ILE A 629 -25.41 -44.32 26.35
C ILE A 629 -24.52 -43.13 26.77
N LEU A 630 -23.57 -43.35 27.69
CA LEU A 630 -22.65 -42.29 28.13
C LEU A 630 -21.69 -41.86 27.00
N LEU A 631 -21.25 -42.78 26.14
CA LEU A 631 -20.48 -42.45 24.95
C LEU A 631 -21.30 -41.62 23.93
N GLU A 632 -22.62 -41.85 23.81
CA GLU A 632 -23.48 -40.97 23.01
C GLU A 632 -23.60 -39.56 23.63
N VAL A 633 -23.71 -39.47 24.95
CA VAL A 633 -23.79 -38.18 25.68
C VAL A 633 -22.51 -37.36 25.48
N GLU A 634 -21.33 -37.94 25.72
CA GLU A 634 -20.06 -37.25 25.50
C GLU A 634 -19.84 -36.89 24.03
N HIS A 635 -20.18 -37.79 23.09
CA HIS A 635 -20.07 -37.49 21.66
C HIS A 635 -20.89 -36.26 21.24
N PHE A 636 -22.11 -36.08 21.77
CA PHE A 636 -22.90 -34.88 21.49
C PHE A 636 -22.42 -33.64 22.26
N ARG A 637 -21.84 -33.79 23.46
CA ARG A 637 -21.17 -32.69 24.18
C ARG A 637 -19.97 -32.16 23.38
N GLU A 638 -19.05 -33.03 22.98
CA GLU A 638 -17.90 -32.68 22.13
C GLU A 638 -18.35 -32.05 20.79
N ALA A 639 -19.38 -32.60 20.14
CA ALA A 639 -19.91 -32.06 18.88
C ALA A 639 -20.55 -30.68 19.04
N ILE A 640 -21.12 -30.35 20.21
CA ILE A 640 -21.64 -29.00 20.52
C ILE A 640 -20.49 -28.04 20.81
N ASP A 641 -19.48 -28.45 21.59
CA ASP A 641 -18.31 -27.62 21.88
C ASP A 641 -17.53 -27.26 20.60
N LEU A 642 -17.40 -28.19 19.65
CA LEU A 642 -16.78 -27.96 18.34
C LEU A 642 -17.64 -27.08 17.41
N ALA A 643 -18.98 -27.14 17.54
CA ALA A 643 -19.89 -26.24 16.83
C ALA A 643 -19.85 -24.81 17.41
N ASP A 644 -19.75 -24.68 18.74
CA ASP A 644 -19.61 -23.41 19.46
C ASP A 644 -18.23 -22.77 19.26
N ALA A 645 -17.18 -23.58 19.08
CA ALA A 645 -15.87 -23.12 18.59
C ALA A 645 -15.89 -22.66 17.11
N GLY A 646 -17.00 -22.89 16.39
CA GLY A 646 -17.20 -22.44 15.01
C GLY A 646 -16.53 -23.30 13.94
N GLU A 647 -15.95 -24.45 14.31
CA GLU A 647 -15.16 -25.29 13.39
C GLU A 647 -16.02 -26.01 12.35
N PHE A 648 -17.30 -26.25 12.65
CA PHE A 648 -18.27 -26.90 11.75
C PHE A 648 -19.60 -26.16 11.65
N LYS A 649 -20.19 -26.16 10.44
CA LYS A 649 -21.55 -25.66 10.19
C LYS A 649 -22.60 -26.76 10.39
N SER A 650 -22.76 -27.19 11.63
CA SER A 650 -23.86 -28.05 12.11
C SER A 650 -24.94 -27.22 12.79
N ASP A 651 -26.21 -27.58 12.63
CA ASP A 651 -27.30 -26.89 13.31
C ASP A 651 -27.28 -27.25 14.81
N ARG A 652 -26.76 -26.34 15.65
CA ARG A 652 -26.63 -26.53 17.12
C ARG A 652 -27.91 -27.04 17.77
N GLU A 653 -29.08 -26.53 17.35
CA GLU A 653 -30.38 -26.97 17.87
C GLU A 653 -30.63 -28.48 17.66
N THR A 654 -30.11 -29.07 16.57
CA THR A 654 -30.25 -30.51 16.28
C THR A 654 -29.28 -31.38 17.09
N LEU A 655 -28.08 -30.87 17.38
CA LEU A 655 -27.12 -31.53 18.28
C LEU A 655 -27.60 -31.49 19.72
N GLN A 656 -28.09 -30.33 20.19
CA GLN A 656 -28.72 -30.19 21.51
C GLN A 656 -29.92 -31.13 21.65
N ALA A 657 -30.83 -31.18 20.67
CA ALA A 657 -31.98 -32.09 20.70
C ALA A 657 -31.57 -33.58 20.69
N SER A 658 -30.38 -33.92 20.18
CA SER A 658 -29.82 -35.27 20.22
C SER A 658 -29.19 -35.59 21.59
N LEU A 659 -28.45 -34.64 22.18
CA LEU A 659 -27.94 -34.70 23.55
C LEU A 659 -29.09 -34.85 24.58
N ASP A 660 -30.14 -34.04 24.47
CA ASP A 660 -31.33 -34.09 25.33
C ASP A 660 -31.99 -35.49 25.30
N VAL A 661 -32.02 -36.14 24.13
CA VAL A 661 -32.53 -37.51 23.96
C VAL A 661 -31.58 -38.54 24.58
N ALA A 662 -30.27 -38.41 24.41
CA ALA A 662 -29.28 -39.30 25.03
C ALA A 662 -29.31 -39.20 26.57
N LEU A 663 -29.33 -37.97 27.11
CA LEU A 663 -29.51 -37.69 28.54
C LEU A 663 -30.83 -38.27 29.06
N ALA A 664 -31.95 -38.13 28.33
CA ALA A 664 -33.22 -38.74 28.72
C ALA A 664 -33.15 -40.28 28.79
N ARG A 665 -32.44 -40.94 27.86
CA ARG A 665 -32.20 -42.40 27.91
C ARG A 665 -31.35 -42.79 29.12
N ALA A 666 -30.27 -42.06 29.39
CA ALA A 666 -29.43 -42.27 30.57
C ALA A 666 -30.23 -42.08 31.87
N GLY A 667 -31.06 -41.03 31.92
CA GLY A 667 -32.00 -40.75 33.01
C GLY A 667 -32.99 -41.88 33.26
N GLU A 668 -33.63 -42.43 32.22
CA GLU A 668 -34.50 -43.60 32.37
C GLU A 668 -33.77 -44.86 32.85
N LEU A 669 -32.51 -45.07 32.46
CA LEU A 669 -31.70 -46.21 32.88
C LEU A 669 -31.19 -46.07 34.32
N GLY A 670 -30.76 -44.88 34.75
CA GLY A 670 -30.50 -44.58 36.15
C GLY A 670 -31.76 -44.74 37.02
N ALA A 671 -32.89 -44.19 36.57
CA ALA A 671 -34.20 -44.33 37.20
C ALA A 671 -34.75 -45.78 37.19
N SER A 672 -34.23 -46.66 36.32
CA SER A 672 -34.53 -48.10 36.37
C SER A 672 -33.70 -48.89 37.39
N GLY A 673 -32.66 -48.26 37.97
CA GLY A 673 -31.79 -48.87 38.97
C GLY A 673 -30.35 -49.14 38.51
N ASN A 674 -29.93 -48.64 37.34
CA ASN A 674 -28.51 -48.67 36.98
C ASN A 674 -27.70 -47.84 37.99
N ARG A 675 -26.75 -48.48 38.65
CA ARG A 675 -25.97 -47.89 39.75
C ARG A 675 -24.78 -47.07 39.26
N LEU A 676 -24.17 -47.42 38.13
CA LEU A 676 -23.04 -46.68 37.58
C LEU A 676 -23.49 -45.30 37.08
N ILE A 677 -24.63 -45.21 36.40
CA ILE A 677 -25.21 -43.91 36.00
C ILE A 677 -25.55 -43.04 37.22
N ARG A 678 -25.98 -43.63 38.34
CA ARG A 678 -26.23 -42.89 39.59
C ARG A 678 -24.95 -42.41 40.27
N GLU A 679 -23.87 -43.21 40.24
CA GLU A 679 -22.54 -42.84 40.76
C GLU A 679 -21.95 -41.66 39.96
N ILE A 680 -22.08 -41.69 38.64
CA ILE A 680 -21.62 -40.59 37.76
C ILE A 680 -22.49 -39.33 37.97
N ALA A 681 -23.80 -39.49 38.18
CA ALA A 681 -24.71 -38.40 38.52
C ALA A 681 -24.52 -37.80 39.94
N GLU A 682 -23.52 -38.25 40.72
CA GLU A 682 -23.08 -37.52 41.91
C GLU A 682 -22.16 -36.33 41.56
N VAL A 683 -21.57 -36.32 40.35
CA VAL A 683 -20.72 -35.24 39.81
C VAL A 683 -21.25 -34.62 38.51
N ASP A 684 -22.10 -35.32 37.75
CA ASP A 684 -22.77 -34.81 36.55
C ASP A 684 -24.22 -34.36 36.86
N GLU A 685 -24.43 -33.04 36.89
CA GLU A 685 -25.74 -32.43 37.21
C GLU A 685 -26.78 -32.55 36.07
N GLU A 686 -26.36 -32.77 34.81
CA GLU A 686 -27.30 -33.00 33.71
C GLU A 686 -27.88 -34.41 33.79
N LEU A 687 -27.02 -35.42 34.00
CA LEU A 687 -27.44 -36.79 34.27
C LEU A 687 -28.28 -36.87 35.56
N ARG A 688 -27.91 -36.15 36.62
CA ARG A 688 -28.73 -36.02 37.84
C ARG A 688 -30.13 -35.50 37.55
N THR A 689 -30.22 -34.40 36.82
CA THR A 689 -31.48 -33.77 36.41
C THR A 689 -32.33 -34.72 35.54
N ALA A 690 -31.69 -35.46 34.63
CA ALA A 690 -32.34 -36.45 33.79
C ALA A 690 -32.91 -37.62 34.61
N ILE A 691 -32.14 -38.18 35.55
CA ILE A 691 -32.61 -39.27 36.44
C ILE A 691 -33.81 -38.80 37.26
N GLU A 692 -33.75 -37.63 37.90
CA GLU A 692 -34.88 -37.11 38.66
C GLU A 692 -36.11 -36.89 37.78
N SER A 693 -35.95 -36.39 36.54
CA SER A 693 -37.07 -36.24 35.61
C SER A 693 -37.74 -37.58 35.27
N ALA A 694 -36.94 -38.62 35.05
CA ALA A 694 -37.40 -39.97 34.76
C ALA A 694 -38.04 -40.66 35.98
N GLU A 695 -37.53 -40.43 37.20
CA GLU A 695 -38.16 -40.91 38.43
C GLU A 695 -39.53 -40.25 38.66
N ARG A 696 -39.64 -38.92 38.49
CA ARG A 696 -40.92 -38.19 38.56
C ARG A 696 -41.91 -38.72 37.51
N ALA A 697 -41.46 -38.98 36.28
CA ALA A 697 -42.28 -39.56 35.22
C ALA A 697 -42.74 -41.00 35.55
N ARG A 698 -41.87 -41.83 36.14
CA ARG A 698 -42.21 -43.19 36.61
C ARG A 698 -43.22 -43.15 37.75
N GLN A 699 -43.07 -42.23 38.71
CA GLN A 699 -44.03 -42.02 39.80
C GLN A 699 -45.42 -41.67 39.25
N GLN A 700 -45.53 -40.70 38.35
CA GLN A 700 -46.81 -40.32 37.71
C GLN A 700 -47.45 -41.46 36.90
N ARG A 701 -46.64 -42.32 36.24
CA ARG A 701 -47.16 -43.54 35.58
C ARG A 701 -47.66 -44.58 36.61
N SER A 702 -47.00 -44.71 37.76
CA SER A 702 -47.43 -45.62 38.84
C SER A 702 -48.73 -45.16 39.52
N GLU A 703 -48.94 -43.85 39.65
CA GLU A 703 -50.19 -43.28 40.20
C GLU A 703 -51.36 -43.46 39.24
N LYS A 704 -51.15 -43.25 37.93
CA LYS A 704 -52.15 -43.57 36.89
C LYS A 704 -52.45 -45.07 36.75
N GLY A 705 -51.58 -45.94 37.26
CA GLY A 705 -51.74 -47.40 37.22
C GLY A 705 -52.60 -47.99 38.34
N ARG A 706 -53.15 -47.19 39.26
CA ARG A 706 -53.73 -47.70 40.53
C ARG A 706 -55.22 -47.40 40.74
N GLY A 707 -56.03 -47.79 39.75
CA GLY A 707 -57.46 -48.08 39.98
C GLY A 707 -57.65 -49.39 40.79
N PRO A 708 -58.79 -49.61 41.46
CA PRO A 708 -58.94 -50.68 42.46
C PRO A 708 -59.42 -52.05 41.93
N ASP A 709 -59.17 -53.06 42.80
CA ASP A 709 -59.78 -54.39 42.93
C ASP A 709 -59.33 -55.59 42.07
N SER A 710 -59.19 -56.75 42.76
CA SER A 710 -58.74 -58.10 42.34
C SER A 710 -57.30 -58.19 41.78
N ALA A 711 -56.38 -59.05 42.23
CA ALA A 711 -56.35 -60.29 43.02
C ALA A 711 -56.62 -61.62 42.28
N ALA A 712 -55.73 -62.59 42.55
CA ALA A 712 -55.70 -64.02 42.19
C ALA A 712 -55.00 -64.47 40.87
N ALA A 713 -54.42 -65.68 40.97
CA ALA A 713 -54.02 -66.63 39.92
C ALA A 713 -52.78 -66.33 39.02
N GLU A 714 -51.69 -66.98 39.43
CA GLU A 714 -50.60 -67.57 38.64
C GLU A 714 -51.03 -68.27 37.32
N VAL A 715 -50.10 -68.46 36.36
CA VAL A 715 -49.59 -69.80 35.92
C VAL A 715 -48.66 -69.75 34.68
N GLN A 716 -47.48 -70.39 34.81
CA GLN A 716 -46.61 -71.05 33.81
C GLN A 716 -46.17 -70.35 32.49
N VAL A 717 -44.93 -69.84 32.55
CA VAL A 717 -43.75 -70.33 31.79
C VAL A 717 -43.96 -71.43 30.72
N ARG A 718 -43.47 -71.18 29.50
CA ARG A 718 -42.60 -72.13 28.76
C ARG A 718 -41.77 -71.41 27.68
N ALA A 719 -40.62 -71.99 27.35
CA ALA A 719 -39.75 -71.57 26.25
C ALA A 719 -39.81 -72.59 25.11
N ASP A 720 -39.39 -72.20 23.91
CA ASP A 720 -38.13 -72.69 23.31
C ASP A 720 -37.81 -71.95 21.98
N ASN A 721 -36.59 -72.16 21.49
CA ASN A 721 -35.89 -71.64 20.30
C ASN A 721 -36.72 -71.62 18.97
N ASP A 722 -36.32 -71.04 17.82
CA ASP A 722 -35.03 -71.17 17.11
C ASP A 722 -35.02 -70.41 15.74
N ASP A 723 -33.82 -70.33 15.15
CA ASP A 723 -33.44 -70.23 13.71
C ASP A 723 -34.00 -69.19 12.68
N ARG A 724 -33.05 -68.41 12.13
CA ARG A 724 -32.74 -68.14 10.69
C ARG A 724 -33.72 -67.54 9.64
N SER A 725 -33.13 -66.54 8.96
CA SER A 725 -32.95 -66.40 7.49
C SER A 725 -33.98 -65.70 6.58
N ASP A 726 -33.39 -64.84 5.73
CA ASP A 726 -33.62 -64.65 4.28
C ASP A 726 -34.91 -64.01 3.69
N ARG A 727 -34.64 -63.20 2.65
CA ARG A 727 -35.51 -62.75 1.53
C ARG A 727 -36.55 -61.65 1.83
N GLU A 728 -36.49 -60.52 1.12
CA GLU A 728 -36.80 -60.26 -0.31
C GLU A 728 -38.29 -60.41 -0.65
N GLU A 729 -39.00 -59.29 -0.85
CA GLU A 729 -39.65 -58.96 -2.14
C GLU A 729 -40.21 -57.52 -2.18
N ALA A 730 -40.52 -57.04 -3.39
CA ALA A 730 -41.19 -55.76 -3.70
C ALA A 730 -42.65 -56.08 -4.18
N PRO A 731 -43.43 -55.25 -4.92
CA PRO A 731 -43.26 -53.85 -5.40
C PRO A 731 -44.45 -52.96 -4.88
N ASP A 732 -45.22 -52.08 -5.56
CA ASP A 732 -45.32 -51.66 -6.98
C ASP A 732 -46.17 -50.35 -7.16
N ARG A 733 -45.89 -49.59 -8.24
CA ARG A 733 -46.78 -48.63 -8.96
C ARG A 733 -47.42 -47.44 -8.18
N SER A 734 -47.71 -46.24 -8.74
CA SER A 734 -47.58 -45.62 -10.08
C SER A 734 -47.83 -44.08 -9.96
N HIS A 735 -47.93 -43.18 -10.97
CA HIS A 735 -47.93 -43.22 -12.45
C HIS A 735 -47.77 -41.76 -13.02
N ARG A 736 -47.09 -41.57 -14.18
CA ARG A 736 -47.35 -40.54 -15.24
C ARG A 736 -47.14 -39.03 -14.90
N ASP A 737 -46.91 -38.12 -15.86
CA ASP A 737 -46.45 -38.17 -17.27
C ASP A 737 -45.84 -36.79 -17.67
N GLN A 738 -45.03 -36.75 -18.74
CA GLN A 738 -44.66 -35.50 -19.48
C GLN A 738 -45.54 -35.36 -20.75
N PRO A 739 -45.40 -34.29 -21.58
CA PRO A 739 -44.48 -34.36 -22.73
C PRO A 739 -43.84 -33.00 -23.18
N GLN A 740 -43.25 -32.99 -24.39
CA GLN A 740 -42.18 -32.11 -24.90
C GLN A 740 -42.53 -31.49 -26.30
N GLU A 741 -41.52 -31.10 -27.11
CA GLU A 741 -41.52 -30.65 -28.54
C GLU A 741 -41.95 -29.20 -28.89
N HIS A 742 -41.48 -28.52 -29.98
CA HIS A 742 -40.17 -28.51 -30.67
C HIS A 742 -40.04 -27.38 -31.76
N SER A 743 -38.81 -26.94 -32.07
CA SER A 743 -38.33 -26.34 -33.36
C SER A 743 -38.87 -24.97 -33.86
N ALA A 744 -38.26 -24.23 -34.83
CA ALA A 744 -37.01 -24.36 -35.63
C ALA A 744 -36.55 -23.00 -36.28
N ASN A 745 -35.34 -22.99 -36.89
CA ASN A 745 -34.83 -22.10 -37.99
C ASN A 745 -34.48 -20.61 -37.70
N ALA A 746 -33.55 -19.93 -38.41
CA ALA A 746 -32.44 -20.32 -39.32
C ALA A 746 -31.42 -19.15 -39.55
N PHE A 747 -30.27 -19.43 -40.20
CA PHE A 747 -29.20 -18.47 -40.56
C PHE A 747 -29.51 -17.61 -41.82
N PRO A 748 -28.66 -16.61 -42.17
CA PRO A 748 -27.66 -16.87 -43.21
C PRO A 748 -26.25 -16.26 -43.00
N GLN A 749 -25.23 -16.87 -43.62
CA GLN A 749 -23.88 -16.32 -43.80
C GLN A 749 -23.76 -15.56 -45.14
N ARG A 750 -22.64 -14.83 -45.35
CA ARG A 750 -22.09 -14.53 -46.70
C ARG A 750 -20.59 -14.83 -46.75
N ARG A 751 -20.10 -15.15 -47.95
CA ARG A 751 -18.76 -15.68 -48.24
C ARG A 751 -18.21 -15.10 -49.55
N ALA A 752 -16.91 -14.84 -49.57
CA ALA A 752 -16.04 -14.64 -50.74
C ALA A 752 -14.60 -14.91 -50.20
N GLU A 753 -13.69 -15.71 -50.75
CA GLU A 753 -13.36 -16.10 -52.13
C GLU A 753 -12.92 -14.90 -52.99
N ALA A 754 -11.69 -14.81 -53.51
CA ALA A 754 -10.52 -15.70 -53.51
C ALA A 754 -9.23 -14.84 -53.36
N THR A 755 -7.96 -15.31 -53.43
CA THR A 755 -7.36 -16.55 -53.96
C THR A 755 -6.02 -16.83 -53.24
N VAL A 756 -5.42 -18.01 -53.46
CA VAL A 756 -3.97 -18.23 -53.24
C VAL A 756 -3.23 -17.95 -54.54
N ASP A 757 -2.10 -17.25 -54.48
CA ASP A 757 -1.08 -17.34 -55.52
C ASP A 757 0.34 -17.38 -54.90
N ARG A 758 1.27 -18.02 -55.61
CA ARG A 758 2.67 -18.18 -55.20
C ARG A 758 3.57 -17.50 -56.22
N ASN A 759 4.44 -16.61 -55.78
CA ASN A 759 5.65 -16.32 -56.55
C ASN A 759 6.85 -16.11 -55.63
N ALA A 760 8.00 -16.60 -56.09
CA ALA A 760 9.28 -16.40 -55.43
C ALA A 760 9.91 -15.07 -55.88
N GLY A 761 10.67 -14.44 -55.00
CA GLY A 761 11.38 -13.19 -55.25
C GLY A 761 12.65 -13.14 -54.41
N ASP A 762 13.66 -13.90 -54.83
CA ASP A 762 14.96 -13.95 -54.14
C ASP A 762 15.80 -12.72 -54.51
N THR A 763 16.05 -11.85 -53.53
CA THR A 763 17.11 -10.84 -53.58
C THR A 763 17.80 -10.72 -52.23
N THR A 764 19.03 -11.21 -52.14
CA THR A 764 19.93 -11.05 -50.99
C THR A 764 20.16 -9.58 -50.60
N GLY A 765 20.00 -9.26 -49.32
CA GLY A 765 20.44 -8.01 -48.68
C GLY A 765 21.01 -8.32 -47.29
N MET A 766 22.11 -7.68 -46.89
CA MET A 766 22.90 -8.10 -45.72
C MET A 766 22.25 -7.74 -44.37
N ASP A 767 22.33 -8.66 -43.41
CA ASP A 767 21.91 -8.47 -42.01
C ASP A 767 23.03 -7.85 -41.14
N PRO A 768 22.81 -6.68 -40.51
CA PRO A 768 23.74 -6.09 -39.56
C PRO A 768 23.44 -6.50 -38.10
N ALA A 769 23.76 -7.76 -37.77
CA ALA A 769 24.03 -8.24 -36.41
C ALA A 769 23.03 -7.79 -35.32
N GLN A 770 21.80 -8.29 -35.36
CA GLN A 770 20.86 -8.13 -34.25
C GLN A 770 21.43 -8.74 -32.96
N GLN A 771 21.59 -7.92 -31.92
CA GLN A 771 21.98 -8.41 -30.60
C GLN A 771 20.87 -9.30 -30.03
N HIS A 772 21.21 -10.55 -29.71
CA HIS A 772 20.25 -11.55 -29.24
C HIS A 772 19.72 -11.20 -27.85
N ILE A 773 18.60 -10.47 -27.80
CA ILE A 773 17.87 -10.16 -26.58
C ILE A 773 17.40 -11.49 -25.95
N PRO A 774 17.68 -11.77 -24.66
CA PRO A 774 17.21 -12.98 -24.01
C PRO A 774 15.69 -13.06 -24.01
N ARG A 775 15.13 -14.26 -24.23
CA ARG A 775 13.67 -14.48 -24.25
C ARG A 775 12.94 -14.00 -22.98
N LEU A 776 13.64 -13.91 -21.85
CA LEU A 776 13.16 -13.29 -20.61
C LEU A 776 12.98 -11.76 -20.72
N GLU A 777 13.87 -11.04 -21.37
CA GLU A 777 13.71 -9.60 -21.64
C GLU A 777 12.65 -9.33 -22.71
N GLN A 778 12.46 -10.26 -23.66
CA GLN A 778 11.36 -10.21 -24.61
C GLN A 778 10.00 -10.41 -23.93
N LEU A 779 9.87 -11.44 -23.07
CA LEU A 779 8.68 -11.64 -22.24
C LEU A 779 8.45 -10.50 -21.25
N GLN A 780 9.51 -9.87 -20.73
CA GLN A 780 9.42 -8.66 -19.93
C GLN A 780 8.85 -7.49 -20.75
N ARG A 781 9.30 -7.28 -22.00
CA ARG A 781 8.69 -6.28 -22.90
C ARG A 781 7.24 -6.62 -23.21
N GLU A 782 6.90 -7.85 -23.57
CA GLU A 782 5.52 -8.27 -23.84
C GLU A 782 4.62 -8.10 -22.59
N ALA A 783 5.16 -8.29 -21.39
CA ALA A 783 4.47 -8.04 -20.13
C ALA A 783 4.35 -6.53 -19.80
N ASP A 784 5.36 -5.72 -20.13
CA ASP A 784 5.31 -4.26 -19.93
C ASP A 784 4.44 -3.57 -21.01
N GLU A 785 4.39 -4.07 -22.24
CA GLU A 785 3.43 -3.68 -23.29
C GLU A 785 2.01 -4.15 -22.98
N ARG A 786 1.83 -5.24 -22.22
CA ARG A 786 0.52 -5.60 -21.64
C ARG A 786 0.14 -4.60 -20.55
N ARG A 787 1.07 -4.29 -19.64
CA ARG A 787 0.87 -3.24 -18.62
C ARG A 787 0.63 -1.85 -19.22
N GLU A 788 1.16 -1.52 -20.40
CA GLU A 788 0.84 -0.26 -21.09
C GLU A 788 -0.62 -0.26 -21.57
N ARG A 789 -1.15 -1.38 -22.09
CA ARG A 789 -2.59 -1.52 -22.40
C ARG A 789 -3.46 -1.49 -21.15
N ASP A 790 -3.07 -2.22 -20.10
CA ASP A 790 -3.79 -2.26 -18.83
C ASP A 790 -3.71 -0.91 -18.09
N GLN A 791 -2.66 -0.10 -18.32
CA GLN A 791 -2.57 1.28 -17.84
C GLN A 791 -3.38 2.26 -18.70
N ASP A 792 -3.41 2.11 -20.03
CA ASP A 792 -4.25 2.93 -20.92
C ASP A 792 -5.74 2.76 -20.58
N ASP A 793 -6.21 1.53 -20.33
CA ASP A 793 -7.58 1.25 -19.88
C ASP A 793 -7.83 1.61 -18.39
N HIS A 794 -6.80 2.00 -17.64
CA HIS A 794 -6.90 2.65 -16.32
C HIS A 794 -6.55 4.16 -16.31
N GLU A 795 -6.20 4.77 -17.46
CA GLU A 795 -6.19 6.24 -17.63
C GLU A 795 -7.53 6.77 -18.20
N ARG A 796 -8.47 5.88 -18.57
CA ARG A 796 -9.87 6.18 -18.93
C ARG A 796 -10.74 6.65 -17.75
#